data_AF-A0A971JJ93-F1
#
_entry.id   AF-A0A971JJ93-F1
#
_cell.length_a   1.000
_cell.length_b   1.000
_cell.length_c   1.000
_cell.angle_alpha   90.00
_cell.angle_beta   90.00
_cell.angle_gamma   90.00
#
_symmetry.space_group_name_H-M   'P 1'
#
loop_
_entity.id
_entity.type
_entity.pdbx_description
1 polymer ?
#
loop_
_entity_poly.entity_id
_entity_poly.type
_entity_poly.pdbx_seq_one_letter_code
_entity_poly.pdbx_strand_id
1 'polypeptide(L)'
;MGSASPREVRLFCSCGQKMRVHPAVESLPGRCVSCHRKFWTPRLDELPADAEEVRLPDHPEWQRAPGERTRPVPAEAKPATPPPAPQPAKPPAPPAERVREQTGSRDPSIRSEVSDRARSDAALPAVPLDILEPLRRVASCVELVELRMREPAEGRTGPDQATLESYRRILASIRERHEQRLKSALFDATERLVALLEGTALATLKFRTGELSYDQFYATVWEFRARREALERHRQNLRGWLACRDTLSLGGPVAVTLDDIDLESSDLGLSAPVPVADPLIPHHVGRLGEALEAQDRAAHRLRECRRMGADSAQSGAALAAAEQSAAADMARVRAEAAFRRARLEEMLRDFDADRAAVEARLQLPADKTDEGAARELRRTLDDMRRLRGWIRAALDAESSADLPLAQPTLFRRLDSRKAVAEVAVEALPAYAAAVLLLVLSVPLFSTTAGGGAYAPSGTVALSALVMAFASAAVPVLRNRMVRGAVLAGILAAQGLVWGADLGMASDGTPALSAWVAVAMLAFAASAAALAAVWWPARPRELILAVAVSAVLCAGAFTAGGMAPADKAGPVPVAAATAETLPDPAPESPVPPAPRAPEVPAANPVPVTAPVSPGAPPQESAEFPEPVAEAVPAPEEPPQATAPPPPPAPVAEMTLRGVFHKEGDPPRFRITLLLPSGRIREIDGVLGDNIHAGWKAAEYSSTMQKLTLSRNGKLLVVKPGEMVELPEDVAD
;
A
#
# COMPACT_ATOMS: atom_id res chain seq x y z
N MET A 1 9.91 -45.74 42.03
CA MET A 1 10.46 -44.36 41.95
C MET A 1 9.41 -43.53 41.22
N GLY A 2 8.79 -42.57 41.89
CA GLY A 2 7.77 -41.72 41.26
C GLY A 2 8.43 -40.82 40.21
N SER A 3 7.95 -40.88 38.97
CA SER A 3 8.36 -39.95 37.91
C SER A 3 7.90 -38.54 38.32
N ALA A 4 8.83 -37.71 38.80
CA ALA A 4 8.55 -36.31 39.08
C ALA A 4 8.03 -35.63 37.80
N SER A 5 6.91 -34.94 37.91
CA SER A 5 6.28 -34.17 36.83
C SER A 5 7.33 -33.25 36.19
N PRO A 6 7.41 -33.15 34.85
CA PRO A 6 8.38 -32.28 34.19
C PRO A 6 8.13 -30.83 34.62
N ARG A 7 9.14 -30.23 35.27
CA ARG A 7 9.11 -28.85 35.77
C ARG A 7 8.81 -27.87 34.63
N GLU A 8 7.77 -27.07 34.75
CA GLU A 8 7.41 -26.06 33.76
C GLU A 8 8.14 -24.74 34.07
N VAL A 9 8.88 -24.18 33.11
CA VAL A 9 9.59 -22.90 33.28
C VAL A 9 9.04 -21.88 32.29
N ARG A 10 8.92 -20.62 32.75
CA ARG A 10 8.39 -19.51 31.95
C ARG A 10 9.53 -18.68 31.39
N LEU A 11 9.66 -18.66 30.07
CA LEU A 11 10.71 -17.95 29.36
C LEU A 11 10.17 -16.64 28.77
N PHE A 12 10.79 -15.52 29.12
CA PHE A 12 10.43 -14.19 28.60
C PHE A 12 11.36 -13.81 27.46
N CYS A 13 10.79 -13.61 26.28
CA CYS A 13 11.54 -13.17 25.11
C CYS A 13 11.92 -11.68 25.22
N SER A 14 12.92 -11.24 24.43
CA SER A 14 13.31 -9.83 24.32
C SER A 14 12.19 -8.90 23.83
N CYS A 15 11.14 -9.45 23.20
CA CYS A 15 9.95 -8.69 22.81
C CYS A 15 8.87 -8.59 23.91
N GLY A 16 9.13 -9.12 25.11
CA GLY A 16 8.18 -9.16 26.22
C GLY A 16 7.20 -10.35 26.20
N GLN A 17 7.23 -11.20 25.17
CA GLN A 17 6.35 -12.36 25.08
C GLN A 17 6.75 -13.43 26.11
N LYS A 18 5.77 -13.86 26.90
CA LYS A 18 5.88 -14.95 27.88
C LYS A 18 5.58 -16.29 27.21
N MET A 19 6.47 -17.27 27.38
CA MET A 19 6.37 -18.61 26.77
C MET A 19 6.50 -19.67 27.86
N ARG A 20 5.74 -20.75 27.74
CA ARG A 20 5.87 -21.95 28.59
C ARG A 20 6.81 -22.90 27.90
N VAL A 21 7.86 -23.33 28.58
CA VAL A 21 8.88 -24.22 28.02
C VAL A 21 9.09 -25.37 28.98
N HIS A 22 9.08 -26.59 28.45
CA HIS A 22 9.48 -27.78 29.19
C HIS A 22 10.99 -27.98 28.98
N PRO A 23 11.81 -27.94 30.04
CA PRO A 23 13.22 -28.27 29.95
C PRO A 23 13.33 -29.69 29.40
N ALA A 24 14.12 -29.84 28.33
CA ALA A 24 14.44 -31.13 27.76
C ALA A 24 15.87 -31.50 28.14
N VAL A 25 16.17 -32.80 28.16
CA VAL A 25 17.52 -33.32 28.40
C VAL A 25 18.49 -32.78 27.34
N GLU A 26 17.99 -32.62 26.12
CA GLU A 26 18.70 -31.99 25.01
C GLU A 26 18.07 -30.62 24.69
N SER A 27 18.91 -29.62 24.42
CA SER A 27 18.46 -28.28 24.05
C SER A 27 17.75 -28.33 22.69
N LEU A 28 16.42 -28.25 22.68
CA LEU A 28 15.62 -28.25 21.47
C LEU A 28 15.56 -26.86 20.82
N PRO A 29 15.47 -26.76 19.48
CA PRO A 29 15.30 -25.48 18.81
C PRO A 29 13.90 -24.90 19.07
N GLY A 30 13.83 -23.73 19.71
CA GLY A 30 12.61 -22.96 19.94
C GLY A 30 12.49 -21.73 19.02
N ARG A 31 11.28 -21.16 18.94
CA ARG A 31 11.00 -19.88 18.27
C ARG A 31 9.98 -19.09 19.09
N CYS A 32 10.21 -17.80 19.27
CA CYS A 32 9.23 -16.95 19.92
C CYS A 32 7.96 -16.85 19.08
N VAL A 33 6.79 -17.08 19.68
CA VAL A 33 5.50 -17.01 18.97
C VAL A 33 5.14 -15.59 18.51
N SER A 34 5.72 -14.56 19.12
CA SER A 34 5.43 -13.16 18.82
C SER A 34 6.46 -12.53 17.87
N CYS A 35 7.73 -12.45 18.28
CA CYS A 35 8.78 -11.82 17.47
C CYS A 35 9.57 -12.81 16.61
N HIS A 36 9.23 -14.10 16.65
CA HIS A 36 9.85 -15.10 15.80
C HIS A 36 11.37 -15.31 15.98
N ARG A 37 11.98 -14.70 17.01
CA ARG A 37 13.39 -14.89 17.36
C ARG A 37 13.66 -16.36 17.70
N LYS A 38 14.71 -16.91 17.08
CA LYS A 38 15.16 -18.30 17.24
C LYS A 38 15.99 -18.40 18.53
N PHE A 39 15.74 -19.42 19.35
CA PHE A 39 16.49 -19.68 20.59
C PHE A 39 16.65 -21.18 20.83
N TRP A 40 17.53 -21.54 21.75
CA TRP A 40 17.70 -22.87 22.30
C TRP A 40 16.87 -22.99 23.57
N THR A 41 16.02 -24.02 23.65
CA THR A 41 15.34 -24.36 24.90
C THR A 41 16.40 -24.70 25.95
N PRO A 42 16.40 -24.03 27.12
CA PRO A 42 17.39 -24.29 28.15
C PRO A 42 17.28 -25.74 28.63
N ARG A 43 18.44 -26.34 28.91
CA ARG A 43 18.51 -27.67 29.52
C ARG A 43 18.20 -27.57 31.01
N LEU A 44 17.83 -28.69 31.62
CA LEU A 44 17.46 -28.70 33.05
C LEU A 44 18.64 -28.32 33.96
N ASP A 45 19.87 -28.63 33.57
CA ASP A 45 21.12 -28.29 34.27
C ASP A 45 21.55 -26.82 34.07
N GLU A 46 21.06 -26.15 33.04
CA GLU A 46 21.33 -24.72 32.79
C GLU A 46 20.40 -23.78 33.56
N LEU A 47 19.32 -24.34 34.14
CA LEU A 47 18.34 -23.57 34.90
C LEU A 47 18.70 -23.60 36.39
N PRO A 48 18.64 -22.45 37.10
CA PRO A 48 18.75 -22.43 38.56
C PRO A 48 17.73 -23.37 39.21
N ALA A 49 18.13 -24.03 40.29
CA ALA A 49 17.31 -25.05 40.96
C ALA A 49 15.96 -24.52 41.48
N ASP A 50 15.75 -23.22 41.52
CA ASP A 50 14.56 -22.49 41.98
C ASP A 50 13.95 -21.56 40.90
N ALA A 51 14.50 -21.52 39.69
CA ALA A 51 13.95 -20.67 38.62
C ALA A 51 12.59 -21.18 38.12
N GLU A 52 11.54 -20.35 38.31
CA GLU A 52 10.24 -20.49 37.64
C GLU A 52 10.15 -19.60 36.40
N GLU A 53 10.88 -18.48 36.39
CA GLU A 53 10.87 -17.48 35.34
C GLU A 53 12.31 -17.12 34.93
N VAL A 54 12.57 -17.11 33.61
CA VAL A 54 13.88 -16.73 33.06
C VAL A 54 13.70 -15.79 31.88
N ARG A 55 14.56 -14.77 31.77
CA ARG A 55 14.52 -13.79 30.69
C ARG A 55 15.61 -14.10 29.66
N LEU A 56 15.22 -14.26 28.40
CA LEU A 56 16.13 -14.55 27.28
C LEU A 56 17.23 -13.49 27.05
N PRO A 57 17.02 -12.18 27.31
CA PRO A 57 18.09 -11.18 27.22
C PRO A 57 19.25 -11.40 28.18
N ASP A 58 19.00 -12.06 29.32
CA ASP A 58 20.03 -12.31 30.35
C ASP A 58 20.91 -13.52 29.99
N HIS A 59 20.51 -14.30 28.98
CA HIS A 59 21.17 -15.52 28.50
C HIS A 59 21.42 -15.47 26.98
N PRO A 60 22.38 -14.65 26.50
CA PRO A 60 22.70 -14.56 25.08
C PRO A 60 23.16 -15.90 24.48
N GLU A 61 23.71 -16.81 25.29
CA GLU A 61 24.11 -18.17 24.91
C GLU A 61 22.94 -19.07 24.48
N TRP A 62 21.70 -18.68 24.80
CA TRP A 62 20.50 -19.36 24.33
C TRP A 62 19.98 -18.80 23.00
N GLN A 63 20.55 -17.72 22.47
CA GLN A 63 20.14 -17.21 21.18
C GLN A 63 20.72 -18.07 20.06
N ARG A 64 19.87 -18.43 19.09
CA ARG A 64 20.26 -19.30 17.99
C ARG A 64 20.45 -18.48 16.72
N ALA A 65 21.59 -18.63 16.05
CA ALA A 65 21.79 -18.00 14.76
C ALA A 65 20.88 -18.66 13.69
N PRO A 66 20.43 -17.91 12.66
CA PRO A 66 19.76 -18.51 11.50
C PRO A 66 20.60 -19.66 10.91
N GLY A 67 19.96 -20.81 10.63
CA GLY A 67 20.63 -21.97 10.03
C GLY A 67 21.23 -22.99 11.01
N GLU A 68 21.47 -22.63 12.27
CA GLU A 68 21.98 -23.58 13.27
C GLU A 68 20.88 -24.58 13.68
N ARG A 69 21.19 -25.88 13.52
CA ARG A 69 20.31 -27.00 13.92
C ARG A 69 20.80 -27.75 15.15
N THR A 70 22.06 -27.58 15.50
CA THR A 70 22.67 -28.14 16.71
C THR A 70 23.27 -27.01 17.51
N ARG A 71 23.05 -27.04 18.84
CA ARG A 71 23.68 -26.07 19.74
C ARG A 71 25.19 -26.36 19.74
N PRO A 72 26.06 -25.37 19.47
CA PRO A 72 27.49 -25.59 19.56
C PRO A 72 27.82 -26.01 20.99
N VAL A 73 28.45 -27.19 21.13
CA VAL A 73 28.96 -27.65 22.43
C VAL A 73 29.99 -26.61 22.88
N PRO A 74 29.85 -26.02 24.08
CA PRO A 74 30.84 -25.09 24.60
C PRO A 74 32.20 -25.78 24.53
N ALA A 75 33.11 -25.25 23.72
CA ALA A 75 34.46 -25.78 23.63
C ALA A 75 35.04 -25.73 25.05
N GLU A 76 35.42 -26.90 25.60
CA GLU A 76 36.12 -26.97 26.88
C GLU A 76 37.23 -25.92 26.89
N ALA A 77 37.19 -25.04 27.90
CA ALA A 77 38.05 -23.89 28.00
C ALA A 77 39.52 -24.31 27.99
N LYS A 78 40.12 -24.28 26.79
CA LYS A 78 41.56 -24.47 26.63
C LYS A 78 42.25 -23.24 27.24
N PRO A 79 43.24 -23.41 28.13
CA PRO A 79 43.87 -22.30 28.84
C PRO A 79 44.39 -21.24 27.87
N ALA A 80 44.03 -19.99 28.14
CA ALA A 80 44.23 -18.84 27.26
C ALA A 80 45.73 -18.60 26.95
N THR A 81 46.07 -18.58 25.67
CA THR A 81 47.31 -17.98 25.18
C THR A 81 47.24 -16.45 25.37
N PRO A 82 48.28 -15.80 25.90
CA PRO A 82 48.26 -14.36 26.15
C PRO A 82 48.11 -13.54 24.85
N PRO A 83 47.42 -12.40 24.90
CA PRO A 83 47.11 -11.59 23.73
C PRO A 83 48.38 -10.94 23.13
N PRO A 84 48.49 -10.86 21.79
CA PRO A 84 49.58 -10.14 21.14
C PRO A 84 49.47 -8.62 21.35
N ALA A 85 50.63 -7.99 21.44
CA ALA A 85 50.82 -6.57 21.75
C ALA A 85 50.06 -5.62 20.80
N PRO A 86 49.62 -4.45 21.30
CA PRO A 86 48.85 -3.48 20.53
C PRO A 86 49.66 -2.89 19.37
N GLN A 87 49.10 -2.95 18.16
CA GLN A 87 49.64 -2.25 17.00
C GLN A 87 49.39 -0.74 17.10
N PRO A 88 50.36 0.09 16.67
CA PRO A 88 50.26 1.54 16.74
C PRO A 88 49.18 2.09 15.79
N ALA A 89 48.41 3.06 16.31
CA ALA A 89 47.30 3.71 15.63
C ALA A 89 47.73 4.43 14.34
N LYS A 90 46.97 4.21 13.27
CA LYS A 90 47.11 4.90 11.98
C LYS A 90 46.65 6.37 12.12
N PRO A 91 47.40 7.36 11.61
CA PRO A 91 47.02 8.78 11.73
C PRO A 91 45.71 9.09 10.99
N PRO A 92 44.90 10.05 11.48
CA PRO A 92 43.68 10.47 10.81
C PRO A 92 43.98 11.18 9.49
N ALA A 93 43.27 10.80 8.43
CA ALA A 93 43.30 11.47 7.15
C ALA A 93 42.70 12.88 7.25
N PRO A 94 43.23 13.87 6.52
CA PRO A 94 42.73 15.24 6.54
C PRO A 94 41.30 15.32 5.96
N PRO A 95 40.46 16.25 6.46
CA PRO A 95 39.08 16.38 6.00
C PRO A 95 39.06 16.88 4.55
N ALA A 96 38.44 16.09 3.68
CA ALA A 96 38.13 16.51 2.32
C ALA A 96 37.14 17.68 2.35
N GLU A 97 37.55 18.79 1.75
CA GLU A 97 36.78 20.00 1.53
C GLU A 97 35.56 19.66 0.66
N ARG A 98 34.38 19.61 1.27
CA ARG A 98 33.12 19.34 0.57
C ARG A 98 32.57 20.64 0.00
N VAL A 99 32.58 20.73 -1.33
CA VAL A 99 31.80 21.69 -2.10
C VAL A 99 30.33 21.57 -1.66
N ARG A 100 29.80 22.64 -1.07
CA ARG A 100 28.42 22.73 -0.55
C ARG A 100 27.49 23.05 -1.72
N GLU A 101 26.73 22.06 -2.18
CA GLU A 101 25.60 22.29 -3.08
C GLU A 101 24.44 22.94 -2.32
N GLN A 102 23.98 24.08 -2.83
CA GLN A 102 22.82 24.82 -2.35
C GLN A 102 21.55 24.00 -2.58
N THR A 103 20.93 23.55 -1.50
CA THR A 103 19.55 23.03 -1.50
C THR A 103 18.70 23.94 -0.61
N GLY A 104 17.69 24.57 -1.20
CA GLY A 104 16.89 25.67 -0.62
C GLY A 104 15.93 25.31 0.52
N SER A 105 16.08 24.16 1.17
CA SER A 105 15.21 23.78 2.31
C SER A 105 15.60 24.57 3.56
N ARG A 106 14.62 25.21 4.23
CA ARG A 106 14.83 26.16 5.36
C ARG A 106 14.86 25.49 6.76
N ASP A 107 14.54 24.20 6.87
CA ASP A 107 14.53 23.48 8.15
C ASP A 107 15.82 22.65 8.37
N PRO A 108 16.58 22.89 9.45
CA PRO A 108 17.82 22.17 9.71
C PRO A 108 17.61 20.67 9.99
N SER A 109 16.44 20.24 10.49
CA SER A 109 16.14 18.82 10.69
C SER A 109 15.98 18.08 9.36
N ILE A 110 15.27 18.70 8.41
CA ILE A 110 15.08 18.18 7.06
C ILE A 110 16.42 18.11 6.33
N ARG A 111 17.30 19.09 6.49
CA ARG A 111 18.66 19.04 5.92
C ARG A 111 19.49 17.87 6.47
N SER A 112 19.38 17.57 7.77
CA SER A 112 20.05 16.41 8.36
C SER A 112 19.51 15.11 7.77
N GLU A 113 18.18 14.98 7.68
CA GLU A 113 17.57 13.79 7.07
C GLU A 113 17.95 13.61 5.60
N VAL A 114 17.98 14.70 4.82
CA VAL A 114 18.41 14.65 3.42
C VAL A 114 19.88 14.24 3.32
N SER A 115 20.73 14.71 4.24
CA SER A 115 22.16 14.35 4.28
C SER A 115 22.39 12.89 4.70
N ASP A 116 21.63 12.40 5.68
CA ASP A 116 21.70 11.00 6.12
C ASP A 116 21.14 10.06 5.05
N ARG A 117 20.07 10.47 4.35
CA ARG A 117 19.56 9.77 3.16
C ARG A 117 20.59 9.76 2.04
N ALA A 118 21.24 10.87 1.74
CA ALA A 118 22.32 10.90 0.73
C ALA A 118 23.48 9.96 1.10
N ARG A 119 23.75 9.77 2.39
CA ARG A 119 24.76 8.81 2.87
C ARG A 119 24.30 7.35 2.75
N SER A 120 23.03 7.07 3.06
CA SER A 120 22.41 5.76 2.88
C SER A 120 22.34 5.38 1.40
N ASP A 121 21.98 6.33 0.56
CA ASP A 121 21.98 6.21 -0.90
C ASP A 121 23.35 5.86 -1.47
N ALA A 122 24.40 6.49 -0.95
CA ALA A 122 25.77 6.22 -1.39
C ALA A 122 26.23 4.79 -1.03
N ALA A 123 25.54 4.12 -0.11
CA ALA A 123 25.78 2.71 0.21
C ALA A 123 25.09 1.75 -0.77
N LEU A 124 24.09 2.22 -1.54
CA LEU A 124 23.45 1.38 -2.55
C LEU A 124 24.37 1.19 -3.76
N PRO A 125 24.42 -0.02 -4.34
CA PRO A 125 25.20 -0.26 -5.54
C PRO A 125 24.67 0.60 -6.68
N ALA A 126 25.58 1.24 -7.43
CA ALA A 126 25.26 2.06 -8.60
C ALA A 126 24.94 1.19 -9.84
N VAL A 127 23.96 0.30 -9.70
CA VAL A 127 23.50 -0.61 -10.74
C VAL A 127 22.02 -0.31 -11.02
N PRO A 128 21.62 -0.14 -12.30
CA PRO A 128 20.23 0.14 -12.64
C PRO A 128 19.36 -1.08 -12.35
N LEU A 129 18.17 -0.82 -11.82
CA LEU A 129 17.18 -1.84 -11.51
C LEU A 129 16.32 -2.17 -12.74
N ASP A 130 16.07 -1.17 -13.58
CA ASP A 130 15.32 -1.28 -14.82
C ASP A 130 16.23 -1.11 -16.05
N ILE A 131 15.92 -1.85 -17.11
CA ILE A 131 16.65 -1.79 -18.37
C ILE A 131 16.11 -0.61 -19.19
N LEU A 132 16.99 0.31 -19.58
CA LEU A 132 16.65 1.41 -20.49
C LEU A 132 17.12 1.07 -21.90
N GLU A 133 16.17 0.62 -22.73
CA GLU A 133 16.45 0.08 -24.05
C GLU A 133 17.29 1.00 -24.96
N PRO A 134 17.05 2.32 -25.04
CA PRO A 134 17.88 3.21 -25.86
C PRO A 134 19.35 3.23 -25.42
N LEU A 135 19.63 3.27 -24.11
CA LEU A 135 21.01 3.24 -23.60
C LEU A 135 21.69 1.89 -23.89
N ARG A 136 20.94 0.80 -23.74
CA ARG A 136 21.42 -0.55 -24.01
C ARG A 136 21.80 -0.73 -25.49
N ARG A 137 20.98 -0.19 -26.40
CA ARG A 137 21.27 -0.17 -27.85
C ARG A 137 22.51 0.66 -28.16
N VAL A 138 22.61 1.88 -27.64
CA VAL A 138 23.80 2.74 -27.85
C VAL A 138 25.07 2.06 -27.36
N ALA A 139 25.06 1.44 -26.18
CA ALA A 139 26.20 0.69 -25.66
C ALA A 139 26.55 -0.52 -26.57
N SER A 140 25.55 -1.22 -27.09
CA SER A 140 25.75 -2.35 -28.03
C SER A 140 26.35 -1.88 -29.35
N CYS A 141 25.92 -0.73 -29.89
CA CYS A 141 26.52 -0.14 -31.08
C CYS A 141 27.97 0.29 -30.84
N VAL A 142 28.28 0.86 -29.67
CA VAL A 142 29.67 1.20 -29.31
C VAL A 142 30.54 -0.04 -29.29
N GLU A 143 30.10 -1.12 -28.65
CA GLU A 143 30.85 -2.38 -28.62
C GLU A 143 31.02 -2.98 -30.02
N LEU A 144 29.99 -2.92 -30.87
CA LEU A 144 30.07 -3.37 -32.27
C LEU A 144 31.10 -2.58 -33.08
N VAL A 145 31.09 -1.25 -32.97
CA VAL A 145 32.06 -0.38 -33.67
C VAL A 145 33.48 -0.66 -33.18
N GLU A 146 33.70 -0.76 -31.86
CA GLU A 146 35.02 -1.07 -31.30
C GLU A 146 35.51 -2.46 -31.70
N LEU A 147 34.62 -3.46 -31.79
CA LEU A 147 34.95 -4.80 -32.29
C LEU A 147 35.41 -4.75 -33.74
N ARG A 148 34.65 -4.07 -34.62
CA ARG A 148 34.99 -3.91 -36.04
C ARG A 148 36.28 -3.12 -36.26
N MET A 149 36.57 -2.13 -35.41
CA MET A 149 37.83 -1.40 -35.46
C MET A 149 39.05 -2.26 -35.12
N ARG A 150 38.89 -3.30 -34.29
CA ARG A 150 39.97 -4.24 -33.92
C ARG A 150 40.22 -5.34 -34.97
N GLU A 151 39.27 -5.58 -35.87
CA GLU A 151 39.44 -6.56 -36.96
C GLU A 151 40.57 -6.11 -37.93
N PRO A 152 41.49 -7.00 -38.35
CA PRO A 152 42.59 -6.67 -39.24
C PRO A 152 42.08 -6.20 -40.62
N ALA A 153 42.80 -5.23 -41.22
CA ALA A 153 42.37 -4.59 -42.47
C ALA A 153 42.27 -5.57 -43.66
N GLU A 154 43.12 -6.59 -43.70
CA GLU A 154 43.22 -7.53 -44.83
C GLU A 154 42.02 -8.51 -44.96
N GLY A 155 41.08 -8.52 -44.01
CA GLY A 155 39.89 -9.37 -44.04
C GLY A 155 38.58 -8.69 -43.64
N ARG A 156 38.57 -7.36 -43.52
CA ARG A 156 37.41 -6.61 -43.04
C ARG A 156 36.31 -6.56 -44.10
N THR A 157 35.22 -7.29 -43.88
CA THR A 157 33.97 -7.14 -44.64
C THR A 157 33.10 -6.09 -43.94
N GLY A 158 33.11 -4.85 -44.43
CA GLY A 158 32.34 -3.76 -43.82
C GLY A 158 32.81 -2.35 -44.19
N PRO A 159 32.30 -1.33 -43.48
CA PRO A 159 32.66 0.07 -43.71
C PRO A 159 34.15 0.34 -43.46
N ASP A 160 34.68 1.35 -44.15
CA ASP A 160 36.06 1.78 -44.01
C ASP A 160 36.35 2.36 -42.61
N GLN A 161 37.64 2.49 -42.28
CA GLN A 161 38.06 2.98 -40.97
C GLN A 161 37.54 4.40 -40.68
N ALA A 162 37.52 5.27 -41.71
CA ALA A 162 37.01 6.63 -41.58
C ALA A 162 35.51 6.66 -41.21
N THR A 163 34.70 5.76 -41.78
CA THR A 163 33.28 5.63 -41.43
C THR A 163 33.10 5.10 -40.01
N LEU A 164 33.90 4.12 -39.57
CA LEU A 164 33.86 3.63 -38.19
C LEU A 164 34.22 4.73 -37.17
N GLU A 165 35.22 5.56 -37.47
CA GLU A 165 35.57 6.73 -36.65
C GLU A 165 34.47 7.80 -36.64
N SER A 166 33.74 7.94 -37.75
CA SER A 166 32.53 8.78 -37.82
C SER A 166 31.43 8.26 -36.89
N TYR A 167 31.10 6.96 -36.97
CA TYR A 167 30.12 6.33 -36.07
C TYR A 167 30.52 6.45 -34.60
N ARG A 168 31.80 6.28 -34.28
CA ARG A 168 32.30 6.46 -32.91
C ARG A 168 32.05 7.88 -32.38
N ARG A 169 32.32 8.92 -33.20
CA ARG A 169 32.03 10.32 -32.83
C ARG A 169 30.54 10.57 -32.66
N ILE A 170 29.72 10.01 -33.55
CA ILE A 170 28.27 10.06 -33.47
C ILE A 170 27.76 9.45 -32.17
N LEU A 171 28.15 8.21 -31.86
CA LEU A 171 27.72 7.49 -30.66
C LEU A 171 28.19 8.19 -29.38
N ALA A 172 29.40 8.77 -29.39
CA ALA A 172 29.89 9.60 -28.28
C ALA A 172 28.99 10.82 -28.04
N SER A 173 28.57 11.53 -29.10
CA SER A 173 27.68 12.68 -28.97
C SER A 173 26.26 12.29 -28.53
N ILE A 174 25.72 11.15 -28.99
CA ILE A 174 24.45 10.60 -28.48
C ILE A 174 24.57 10.27 -26.99
N ARG A 175 25.67 9.61 -26.60
CA ARG A 175 25.93 9.24 -25.21
C ARG A 175 26.01 10.47 -24.30
N GLU A 176 26.70 11.53 -24.73
CA GLU A 176 26.80 12.78 -23.99
C GLU A 176 25.43 13.47 -23.83
N ARG A 177 24.63 13.53 -24.90
CA ARG A 177 23.25 14.05 -24.84
C ARG A 177 22.39 13.25 -23.86
N HIS A 178 22.50 11.93 -23.89
CA HIS A 178 21.80 11.05 -22.95
C HIS A 178 22.26 11.28 -21.51
N GLU A 179 23.56 11.38 -21.25
CA GLU A 179 24.12 11.66 -19.93
C GLU A 179 23.59 12.99 -19.37
N GLN A 180 23.55 14.04 -20.19
CA GLN A 180 23.02 15.34 -19.80
C GLN A 180 21.52 15.27 -19.46
N ARG A 181 20.72 14.54 -20.24
CA ARG A 181 19.30 14.32 -19.95
C ARG A 181 19.09 13.53 -18.65
N LEU A 182 19.89 12.48 -18.42
CA LEU A 182 19.84 11.70 -17.19
C LEU A 182 20.23 12.53 -15.96
N LYS A 183 21.24 13.41 -16.07
CA LYS A 183 21.63 14.36 -15.01
C LYS A 183 20.50 15.34 -14.69
N SER A 184 19.88 15.92 -15.72
CA SER A 184 18.73 16.82 -15.54
C SER A 184 17.57 16.10 -14.85
N ALA A 185 17.20 14.91 -15.33
CA ALA A 185 16.13 14.12 -14.73
C ALA A 185 16.44 13.71 -13.28
N LEU A 186 17.72 13.46 -12.95
CA LEU A 186 18.15 13.13 -11.60
C LEU A 186 18.01 14.33 -10.66
N PHE A 187 18.35 15.53 -11.14
CA PHE A 187 18.13 16.77 -10.40
C PHE A 187 16.63 16.99 -10.13
N ASP A 188 15.79 16.89 -11.16
CA ASP A 188 14.34 17.07 -11.05
C ASP A 188 13.70 16.03 -10.10
N ALA A 189 14.12 14.77 -10.19
CA ALA A 189 13.63 13.72 -9.30
C ALA A 189 14.02 13.98 -7.84
N THR A 190 15.23 14.52 -7.61
CA THR A 190 15.71 14.86 -6.27
C THR A 190 14.93 16.03 -5.68
N GLU A 191 14.66 17.08 -6.47
CA GLU A 191 13.84 18.21 -6.03
C GLU A 191 12.42 17.77 -5.64
N ARG A 192 11.78 16.93 -6.49
CA ARG A 192 10.45 16.38 -6.20
C ARG A 192 10.43 15.52 -4.94
N LEU A 193 11.50 14.75 -4.68
CA LEU A 193 11.61 13.96 -3.46
C LEU A 193 11.68 14.85 -2.22
N VAL A 194 12.47 15.93 -2.25
CA VAL A 194 12.55 16.90 -1.14
C VAL A 194 11.17 17.51 -0.88
N ALA A 195 10.46 17.93 -1.92
CA ALA A 195 9.11 18.49 -1.79
C ALA A 195 8.10 17.51 -1.15
N LEU A 196 8.17 16.21 -1.49
CA LEU A 196 7.32 15.18 -0.89
C LEU A 196 7.66 14.93 0.58
N LEU A 197 8.93 14.97 0.95
CA LEU A 197 9.37 14.83 2.35
C LEU A 197 8.89 16.01 3.19
N GLU A 198 9.02 17.24 2.68
CA GLU A 198 8.48 18.44 3.32
C GLU A 198 6.95 18.36 3.47
N GLY A 199 6.25 17.87 2.44
CA GLY A 199 4.80 17.62 2.50
C GLY A 199 4.42 16.59 3.57
N THR A 200 5.20 15.52 3.71
CA THR A 200 4.99 14.47 4.73
C THR A 200 5.22 15.00 6.14
N ALA A 201 6.29 15.78 6.35
CA ALA A 201 6.56 16.43 7.62
C ALA A 201 5.44 17.41 8.01
N LEU A 202 4.97 18.22 7.05
CA LEU A 202 3.87 19.16 7.28
C LEU A 202 2.55 18.46 7.63
N ALA A 203 2.21 17.38 6.93
CA ALA A 203 1.01 16.59 7.24
C ALA A 203 1.11 15.97 8.63
N THR A 204 2.29 15.49 9.02
CA THR A 204 2.56 14.95 10.37
C THR A 204 2.40 16.00 11.45
N LEU A 205 2.92 17.21 11.25
CA LEU A 205 2.75 18.32 12.18
C LEU A 205 1.26 18.70 12.33
N LYS A 206 0.55 18.87 11.21
CA LYS A 206 -0.90 19.17 11.21
C LYS A 206 -1.72 18.11 11.95
N PHE A 207 -1.36 16.84 11.79
CA PHE A 207 -2.00 15.77 12.54
C PHE A 207 -1.70 15.89 14.04
N ARG A 208 -0.43 16.11 14.42
CA ARG A 208 -0.03 16.28 15.84
C ARG A 208 -0.71 17.48 16.51
N THR A 209 -0.97 18.57 15.79
CA THR A 209 -1.70 19.73 16.33
C THR A 209 -3.21 19.55 16.38
N GLY A 210 -3.74 18.49 15.77
CA GLY A 210 -5.16 18.24 15.65
C GLY A 210 -5.87 18.96 14.51
N GLU A 211 -5.12 19.57 13.58
CA GLU A 211 -5.68 20.19 12.37
C GLU A 211 -6.16 19.17 11.34
N LEU A 212 -5.66 17.92 11.39
CA LEU A 212 -6.10 16.81 10.54
C LEU A 212 -6.71 15.69 11.36
N SER A 213 -7.76 15.06 10.82
CA SER A 213 -8.23 13.77 11.33
C SER A 213 -7.22 12.66 10.99
N TYR A 214 -7.30 11.52 11.70
CA TYR A 214 -6.41 10.39 11.43
C TYR A 214 -6.56 9.85 9.99
N ASP A 215 -7.79 9.76 9.47
CA ASP A 215 -8.03 9.26 8.11
C ASP A 215 -7.51 10.23 7.04
N GLN A 216 -7.62 11.54 7.26
CA GLN A 216 -7.02 12.55 6.38
C GLN A 216 -5.48 12.47 6.41
N PHE A 217 -4.91 12.42 7.61
CA PHE A 217 -3.46 12.26 7.81
C PHE A 217 -2.94 11.01 7.09
N TYR A 218 -3.56 9.86 7.34
CA TYR A 218 -3.16 8.59 6.73
C TYR A 218 -3.27 8.64 5.20
N ALA A 219 -4.39 9.15 4.64
CA ALA A 219 -4.58 9.24 3.20
C ALA A 219 -3.54 10.15 2.53
N THR A 220 -3.28 11.33 3.10
CA THR A 220 -2.29 12.28 2.56
C THR A 220 -0.86 11.74 2.65
N VAL A 221 -0.46 11.20 3.80
CA VAL A 221 0.88 10.64 3.99
C VAL A 221 1.08 9.39 3.13
N TRP A 222 0.06 8.56 2.99
CA TRP A 222 0.09 7.41 2.09
C TRP A 222 0.38 7.81 0.65
N GLU A 223 -0.36 8.79 0.13
CA GLU A 223 -0.18 9.29 -1.23
C GLU A 223 1.25 9.84 -1.44
N PHE A 224 1.76 10.62 -0.48
CA PHE A 224 3.12 11.14 -0.56
C PHE A 224 4.16 10.02 -0.54
N ARG A 225 3.99 9.00 0.30
CA ARG A 225 4.89 7.85 0.35
C ARG A 225 4.84 7.02 -0.94
N ALA A 226 3.66 6.78 -1.50
CA ALA A 226 3.53 6.03 -2.76
C ALA A 226 4.24 6.73 -3.93
N ARG A 227 4.12 8.07 -4.00
CA ARG A 227 4.87 8.88 -4.98
C ARG A 227 6.37 8.87 -4.70
N ARG A 228 6.77 8.93 -3.42
CA ARG A 228 8.17 8.84 -2.99
C ARG A 228 8.80 7.51 -3.42
N GLU A 229 8.13 6.37 -3.20
CA GLU A 229 8.67 5.06 -3.60
C GLU A 229 8.91 4.97 -5.12
N ALA A 230 8.00 5.51 -5.92
CA ALA A 230 8.14 5.53 -7.37
C ALA A 230 9.32 6.43 -7.82
N LEU A 231 9.46 7.61 -7.22
CA LEU A 231 10.59 8.51 -7.48
C LEU A 231 11.92 7.93 -7.00
N GLU A 232 11.94 7.18 -5.90
CA GLU A 232 13.16 6.56 -5.36
C GLU A 232 13.70 5.46 -6.26
N ARG A 233 12.81 4.61 -6.80
CA ARG A 233 13.19 3.65 -7.84
C ARG A 233 13.74 4.37 -9.07
N HIS A 234 13.05 5.42 -9.53
CA HIS A 234 13.47 6.21 -10.67
C HIS A 234 14.85 6.84 -10.45
N ARG A 235 15.08 7.43 -9.28
CA ARG A 235 16.36 8.02 -8.87
C ARG A 235 17.49 6.98 -8.84
N GLN A 236 17.23 5.79 -8.28
CA GLN A 236 18.19 4.68 -8.28
C GLN A 236 18.56 4.25 -9.71
N ASN A 237 17.56 4.15 -10.60
CA ASN A 237 17.80 3.85 -12.01
C ASN A 237 18.62 4.92 -12.71
N LEU A 238 18.29 6.21 -12.53
CA LEU A 238 19.04 7.31 -13.12
C LEU A 238 20.52 7.28 -12.71
N ARG A 239 20.80 7.04 -11.42
CA ARG A 239 22.17 6.87 -10.91
C ARG A 239 22.86 5.64 -11.53
N GLY A 240 22.16 4.51 -11.60
CA GLY A 240 22.68 3.29 -12.22
C GLY A 240 22.99 3.48 -13.71
N TRP A 241 22.10 4.10 -14.47
CA TRP A 241 22.29 4.39 -15.89
C TRP A 241 23.43 5.37 -16.16
N LEU A 242 23.65 6.34 -15.27
CA LEU A 242 24.82 7.24 -15.34
C LEU A 242 26.13 6.51 -15.04
N ALA A 243 26.12 5.53 -14.13
CA ALA A 243 27.31 4.78 -13.73
C ALA A 243 27.70 3.67 -14.73
N CYS A 244 26.72 3.01 -15.35
CA CYS A 244 26.96 1.87 -16.24
C CYS A 244 27.42 2.30 -17.63
N ARG A 245 28.57 1.77 -18.07
CA ARG A 245 29.13 2.01 -19.41
C ARG A 245 29.12 0.76 -20.30
N ASP A 246 29.04 -0.41 -19.68
CA ASP A 246 29.07 -1.73 -20.30
C ASP A 246 27.66 -2.21 -20.68
N THR A 247 27.57 -2.99 -21.75
CA THR A 247 26.28 -3.58 -22.20
C THR A 247 25.73 -4.58 -21.20
N LEU A 248 26.60 -5.35 -20.53
CA LEU A 248 26.22 -6.39 -19.59
C LEU A 248 25.42 -5.82 -18.40
N SER A 249 25.91 -4.75 -17.78
CA SER A 249 25.20 -4.07 -16.69
C SER A 249 23.89 -3.42 -17.14
N LEU A 250 23.77 -3.05 -18.41
CA LEU A 250 22.55 -2.52 -19.02
C LEU A 250 21.55 -3.59 -19.44
N GLY A 251 21.78 -4.88 -19.13
CA GLY A 251 20.87 -5.96 -19.49
C GLY A 251 21.31 -6.79 -20.69
N GLY A 252 22.60 -6.77 -21.01
CA GLY A 252 23.23 -7.60 -22.04
C GLY A 252 23.28 -6.95 -23.43
N PRO A 253 24.08 -7.54 -24.34
CA PRO A 253 24.18 -7.07 -25.71
C PRO A 253 22.85 -7.28 -26.45
N VAL A 254 22.47 -6.30 -27.26
CA VAL A 254 21.34 -6.39 -28.19
C VAL A 254 21.90 -6.61 -29.59
N ALA A 255 21.24 -7.46 -30.38
CA ALA A 255 21.57 -7.61 -31.80
C ALA A 255 21.24 -6.30 -32.51
N VAL A 256 22.29 -5.54 -32.86
CA VAL A 256 22.22 -4.27 -33.57
C VAL A 256 23.12 -4.34 -34.79
N THR A 257 22.70 -3.69 -35.87
CA THR A 257 23.50 -3.46 -37.07
C THR A 257 23.93 -1.99 -37.13
N LEU A 258 24.92 -1.68 -37.97
CA LEU A 258 25.37 -0.29 -38.13
C LEU A 258 24.31 0.60 -38.80
N ASP A 259 23.37 -0.01 -39.53
CA ASP A 259 22.24 0.67 -40.16
C ASP A 259 21.15 1.05 -39.14
N ASP A 260 21.12 0.40 -37.98
CA ASP A 260 20.19 0.69 -36.88
C ASP A 260 20.58 1.95 -36.07
N ILE A 261 21.71 2.60 -36.40
CA ILE A 261 22.15 3.83 -35.74
C ILE A 261 21.28 4.99 -36.27
N ASP A 262 20.08 5.10 -35.71
CA ASP A 262 19.21 6.25 -35.97
C ASP A 262 19.62 7.43 -35.08
N LEU A 263 20.18 8.44 -35.76
CA LEU A 263 20.64 9.70 -35.21
C LEU A 263 19.51 10.57 -34.64
N GLU A 264 18.28 10.38 -35.12
CA GLU A 264 17.16 11.31 -34.91
C GLU A 264 16.13 10.79 -33.89
N SER A 265 15.98 9.47 -33.72
CA SER A 265 14.94 8.88 -32.84
C SER A 265 15.38 8.51 -31.42
N SER A 266 16.61 8.83 -31.03
CA SER A 266 17.15 8.46 -29.72
C SER A 266 16.68 9.41 -28.60
N ASP A 267 15.38 9.50 -28.33
CA ASP A 267 14.89 10.03 -27.06
C ASP A 267 14.91 8.92 -26.00
N LEU A 268 15.32 9.24 -24.77
CA LEU A 268 15.39 8.28 -23.67
C LEU A 268 14.01 7.86 -23.15
N GLY A 269 12.93 8.50 -23.59
CA GLY A 269 11.57 8.13 -23.18
C GLY A 269 11.42 8.03 -21.66
N LEU A 270 12.01 8.98 -20.92
CA LEU A 270 11.99 9.02 -19.46
C LEU A 270 10.56 9.30 -18.99
N SER A 271 9.77 8.24 -18.87
CA SER A 271 8.37 8.32 -18.45
C SER A 271 8.30 8.75 -16.98
N ALA A 272 7.30 9.55 -16.65
CA ALA A 272 7.04 9.92 -15.26
C ALA A 272 6.81 8.65 -14.42
N PRO A 273 7.41 8.55 -13.22
CA PRO A 273 7.25 7.37 -12.40
C PRO A 273 5.79 7.20 -11.97
N VAL A 274 5.24 6.01 -12.21
CA VAL A 274 3.86 5.68 -11.83
C VAL A 274 3.82 5.30 -10.35
N PRO A 275 2.99 5.96 -9.52
CA PRO A 275 2.85 5.61 -8.11
C PRO A 275 2.40 4.17 -7.92
N VAL A 276 2.91 3.54 -6.86
CA VAL A 276 2.50 2.17 -6.48
C VAL A 276 1.06 2.23 -5.96
N ALA A 277 0.14 1.54 -6.63
CA ALA A 277 -1.26 1.46 -6.22
C ALA A 277 -1.49 0.48 -5.06
N ASP A 278 -0.64 -0.54 -4.96
CA ASP A 278 -0.70 -1.57 -3.93
C ASP A 278 -0.25 -1.04 -2.56
N PRO A 279 -0.65 -1.74 -1.48
CA PRO A 279 -0.06 -1.51 -0.17
C PRO A 279 1.46 -1.61 -0.20
N LEU A 280 2.14 -0.49 0.01
CA LEU A 280 3.59 -0.35 -0.05
C LEU A 280 4.35 -1.44 0.73
N ILE A 281 3.96 -1.74 1.97
CA ILE A 281 4.67 -2.75 2.78
C ILE A 281 4.55 -4.16 2.14
N PRO A 282 3.35 -4.71 1.90
CA PRO A 282 3.21 -5.96 1.15
C PRO A 282 3.89 -5.95 -0.22
N HIS A 283 3.81 -4.83 -0.94
CA HIS A 283 4.47 -4.66 -2.23
C HIS A 283 6.00 -4.85 -2.09
N HIS A 284 6.66 -4.14 -1.18
CA HIS A 284 8.11 -4.24 -1.00
C HIS A 284 8.57 -5.61 -0.48
N VAL A 285 7.80 -6.24 0.42
CA VAL A 285 8.13 -7.60 0.88
C VAL A 285 7.93 -8.65 -0.20
N GLY A 286 6.85 -8.55 -0.99
CA GLY A 286 6.64 -9.43 -2.14
C GLY A 286 7.76 -9.30 -3.16
N ARG A 287 8.13 -8.07 -3.52
CA ARG A 287 9.25 -7.78 -4.45
C ARG A 287 10.61 -8.18 -3.88
N LEU A 288 10.82 -8.09 -2.56
CA LEU A 288 12.02 -8.63 -1.92
C LEU A 288 12.08 -10.16 -2.06
N GLY A 289 10.96 -10.86 -1.88
CA GLY A 289 10.88 -12.31 -2.13
C GLY A 289 11.25 -12.69 -3.55
N GLU A 290 10.65 -12.03 -4.54
CA GLU A 290 11.00 -12.22 -5.95
C GLU A 290 12.48 -11.96 -6.23
N ALA A 291 13.06 -10.91 -5.62
CA ALA A 291 14.47 -10.58 -5.78
C ALA A 291 15.40 -11.62 -5.15
N LEU A 292 15.07 -12.14 -3.96
CA LEU A 292 15.85 -13.21 -3.30
C LEU A 292 15.80 -14.52 -4.10
N GLU A 293 14.64 -14.90 -4.62
CA GLU A 293 14.54 -16.07 -5.50
C GLU A 293 15.33 -15.89 -6.80
N ALA A 294 15.25 -14.70 -7.40
CA ALA A 294 16.06 -14.37 -8.56
C ALA A 294 17.56 -14.41 -8.24
N GLN A 295 17.94 -14.04 -7.01
CA GLN A 295 19.33 -14.02 -6.55
C GLN A 295 19.86 -15.46 -6.48
N ASP A 296 19.08 -16.38 -5.94
CA ASP A 296 19.44 -17.80 -5.88
C ASP A 296 19.59 -18.41 -7.28
N ARG A 297 18.67 -18.10 -8.20
CA ARG A 297 18.75 -18.52 -9.60
C ARG A 297 19.99 -17.96 -10.31
N ALA A 298 20.29 -16.67 -10.14
CA ALA A 298 21.46 -16.03 -10.74
C ALA A 298 22.78 -16.59 -10.15
N ALA A 299 22.82 -16.81 -8.83
CA ALA A 299 23.96 -17.43 -8.17
C ALA A 299 24.20 -18.86 -8.66
N HIS A 300 23.13 -19.64 -8.87
CA HIS A 300 23.23 -20.97 -9.47
C HIS A 300 23.80 -20.90 -10.89
N ARG A 301 23.26 -20.04 -11.76
CA ARG A 301 23.79 -19.85 -13.12
C ARG A 301 25.27 -19.49 -13.13
N LEU A 302 25.69 -18.57 -12.27
CA LEU A 302 27.10 -18.17 -12.18
C LEU A 302 28.01 -19.32 -11.72
N ARG A 303 27.57 -20.14 -10.76
CA ARG A 303 28.30 -21.35 -10.34
C ARG A 303 28.42 -22.36 -11.47
N GLU A 304 27.34 -22.57 -12.23
CA GLU A 304 27.32 -23.47 -13.38
C GLU A 304 28.26 -23.01 -14.49
N CYS A 305 28.28 -21.71 -14.83
CA CYS A 305 29.24 -21.15 -15.79
C CYS A 305 30.69 -21.40 -15.36
N ARG A 306 30.99 -21.21 -14.07
CA ARG A 306 32.33 -21.46 -13.51
C ARG A 306 32.69 -22.94 -13.51
N ARG A 307 31.73 -23.82 -13.19
CA ARG A 307 31.93 -25.28 -13.25
C ARG A 307 32.24 -25.73 -14.66
N MET A 308 31.45 -25.31 -15.65
CA MET A 308 31.72 -25.60 -17.06
C MET A 308 33.10 -25.07 -17.48
N GLY A 309 33.53 -23.92 -16.96
CA GLY A 309 34.87 -23.37 -17.24
C GLY A 309 36.02 -24.15 -16.62
N ALA A 310 35.78 -24.81 -15.48
CA ALA A 310 36.76 -25.69 -14.86
C ALA A 310 36.81 -27.08 -15.54
N ASP A 311 35.66 -27.61 -15.96
CA ASP A 311 35.53 -28.95 -16.53
C ASP A 311 35.92 -29.00 -18.02
N SER A 312 35.71 -27.91 -18.76
CA SER A 312 36.09 -27.84 -20.16
C SER A 312 37.57 -27.50 -20.31
N ALA A 313 38.35 -28.40 -20.91
CA ALA A 313 39.74 -28.15 -21.29
C ALA A 313 39.89 -27.01 -22.34
N GLN A 314 38.78 -26.43 -22.81
CA GLN A 314 38.72 -25.34 -23.76
C GLN A 314 38.03 -24.14 -23.09
N SER A 315 38.83 -23.25 -22.49
CA SER A 315 38.40 -21.92 -22.08
C SER A 315 38.09 -21.07 -23.31
N GLY A 316 36.89 -21.21 -23.86
CA GLY A 316 36.43 -20.40 -25.00
C GLY A 316 36.00 -19.00 -24.58
N ALA A 317 36.21 -18.01 -25.46
CA ALA A 317 35.73 -16.64 -25.28
C ALA A 317 34.21 -16.57 -25.00
N ALA A 318 33.43 -17.50 -25.56
CA ALA A 318 32.00 -17.61 -25.32
C ALA A 318 31.65 -17.94 -23.86
N LEU A 319 32.46 -18.77 -23.20
CA LEU A 319 32.23 -19.15 -21.81
C LEU A 319 32.60 -18.02 -20.84
N ALA A 320 33.68 -17.29 -21.14
CA ALA A 320 34.04 -16.08 -20.41
C ALA A 320 32.94 -15.00 -20.53
N ALA A 321 32.37 -14.80 -21.73
CA ALA A 321 31.25 -13.89 -21.94
C ALA A 321 29.99 -14.34 -21.16
N ALA A 322 29.70 -15.65 -21.14
CA ALA A 322 28.59 -16.21 -20.36
C ALA A 322 28.78 -16.01 -18.85
N GLU A 323 30.00 -16.19 -18.33
CA GLU A 323 30.31 -15.92 -16.92
C GLU A 323 30.14 -14.44 -16.58
N GLN A 324 30.66 -13.53 -17.41
CA GLN A 324 30.51 -12.09 -17.21
C GLN A 324 29.04 -11.66 -17.24
N SER A 325 28.25 -12.20 -18.17
CA SER A 325 26.80 -11.97 -18.23
C SER A 325 26.08 -12.46 -16.97
N ALA A 326 26.39 -13.68 -16.51
CA ALA A 326 25.84 -14.23 -15.27
C ALA A 326 26.26 -13.39 -14.03
N ALA A 327 27.48 -12.84 -14.02
CA ALA A 327 27.95 -11.96 -12.96
C ALA A 327 27.23 -10.60 -12.96
N ALA A 328 27.00 -10.00 -14.13
CA ALA A 328 26.23 -8.76 -14.25
C ALA A 328 24.77 -8.96 -13.83
N ASP A 329 24.14 -10.07 -14.25
CA ASP A 329 22.82 -10.49 -13.78
C ASP A 329 22.76 -10.58 -12.25
N MET A 330 23.74 -11.25 -11.64
CA MET A 330 23.83 -11.37 -10.18
C MET A 330 23.97 -10.00 -9.50
N ALA A 331 24.74 -9.08 -10.09
CA ALA A 331 24.91 -7.72 -9.57
C ALA A 331 23.60 -6.93 -9.61
N ARG A 332 22.83 -6.98 -10.72
CA ARG A 332 21.52 -6.32 -10.82
C ARG A 332 20.52 -6.87 -9.80
N VAL A 333 20.46 -8.20 -9.65
CA VAL A 333 19.52 -8.81 -8.72
C VAL A 333 19.89 -8.51 -7.25
N ARG A 334 21.18 -8.50 -6.91
CA ARG A 334 21.66 -8.02 -5.60
C ARG A 334 21.29 -6.56 -5.36
N ALA A 335 21.41 -5.72 -6.38
CA ALA A 335 21.01 -4.31 -6.29
C ALA A 335 19.50 -4.16 -6.04
N GLU A 336 18.65 -4.94 -6.70
CA GLU A 336 17.20 -4.95 -6.42
C GLU A 336 16.91 -5.41 -4.99
N ALA A 337 17.53 -6.50 -4.50
CA ALA A 337 17.35 -6.96 -3.14
C ALA A 337 17.82 -5.92 -2.10
N ALA A 338 18.98 -5.30 -2.31
CA ALA A 338 19.51 -4.23 -1.46
C ALA A 338 18.59 -3.01 -1.46
N PHE A 339 18.11 -2.58 -2.63
CA PHE A 339 17.14 -1.50 -2.76
C PHE A 339 15.86 -1.80 -1.97
N ARG A 340 15.28 -3.00 -2.11
CA ARG A 340 14.06 -3.37 -1.39
C ARG A 340 14.24 -3.39 0.13
N ARG A 341 15.39 -3.88 0.62
CA ARG A 341 15.74 -3.80 2.05
C ARG A 341 15.85 -2.36 2.53
N ALA A 342 16.58 -1.50 1.82
CA ALA A 342 16.70 -0.09 2.17
C ALA A 342 15.33 0.63 2.19
N ARG A 343 14.43 0.29 1.25
CA ARG A 343 13.05 0.83 1.28
C ARG A 343 12.27 0.34 2.49
N LEU A 344 12.35 -0.93 2.85
CA LEU A 344 11.71 -1.45 4.06
C LEU A 344 12.25 -0.81 5.36
N GLU A 345 13.54 -0.50 5.42
CA GLU A 345 14.15 0.25 6.53
C GLU A 345 13.65 1.71 6.60
N GLU A 346 13.52 2.39 5.46
CA GLU A 346 12.92 3.72 5.39
C GLU A 346 11.47 3.68 5.86
N MET A 347 10.68 2.69 5.40
CA MET A 347 9.31 2.51 5.87
C MET A 347 9.28 2.23 7.38
N LEU A 348 10.22 1.48 7.94
CA LEU A 348 10.30 1.28 9.38
C LEU A 348 10.50 2.59 10.14
N ARG A 349 11.33 3.50 9.60
CA ARG A 349 11.52 4.85 10.16
C ARG A 349 10.25 5.70 10.06
N ASP A 350 9.57 5.66 8.90
CA ASP A 350 8.28 6.30 8.71
C ASP A 350 7.23 5.81 9.72
N PHE A 351 7.15 4.50 9.95
CA PHE A 351 6.24 3.91 10.92
C PHE A 351 6.53 4.38 12.34
N ASP A 352 7.80 4.49 12.72
CA ASP A 352 8.18 4.98 14.03
C ASP A 352 7.84 6.47 14.20
N ALA A 353 7.96 7.27 13.13
CA ALA A 353 7.53 8.67 13.10
C ALA A 353 6.00 8.80 13.24
N ASP A 354 5.23 8.01 12.49
CA ASP A 354 3.76 8.03 12.59
C ASP A 354 3.28 7.59 13.97
N ARG A 355 3.92 6.56 14.55
CA ARG A 355 3.62 6.09 15.90
C ARG A 355 3.82 7.23 16.91
N ALA A 356 4.95 7.94 16.83
CA ALA A 356 5.21 9.09 17.69
C ALA A 356 4.19 10.22 17.48
N ALA A 357 3.74 10.43 16.24
CA ALA A 357 2.70 11.41 15.93
C ALA A 357 1.34 11.04 16.53
N VAL A 358 0.96 9.76 16.48
CA VAL A 358 -0.27 9.23 17.10
C VAL A 358 -0.18 9.30 18.63
N GLU A 359 0.96 8.96 19.23
CA GLU A 359 1.20 9.10 20.66
C GLU A 359 1.09 10.57 21.11
N ALA A 360 1.66 11.51 20.34
CA ALA A 360 1.51 12.94 20.61
C ALA A 360 0.06 13.42 20.48
N ARG A 361 -0.71 12.92 19.49
CA ARG A 361 -2.14 13.24 19.35
C ARG A 361 -2.95 12.78 20.57
N LEU A 362 -2.63 11.61 21.11
CA LEU A 362 -3.28 11.06 22.31
C LEU A 362 -2.97 11.83 23.60
N GLN A 363 -1.90 12.63 23.62
CA GLN A 363 -1.53 13.48 24.77
C GLN A 363 -2.26 14.82 24.79
N LEU A 364 -2.98 15.17 23.71
CA LEU A 364 -3.77 16.40 23.69
C LEU A 364 -4.97 16.30 24.65
N PRO A 365 -5.42 17.42 25.25
CA PRO A 365 -6.55 17.44 26.17
C PRO A 365 -7.81 16.83 25.56
N ALA A 366 -8.63 16.19 26.40
CA ALA A 366 -9.83 15.43 26.00
C ALA A 366 -10.80 16.27 25.16
N ASP A 367 -10.87 17.57 25.42
CA ASP A 367 -11.67 18.57 24.72
C ASP A 367 -11.36 18.60 23.20
N LYS A 368 -10.16 18.17 22.80
CA LYS A 368 -9.69 18.13 21.40
C LYS A 368 -9.72 16.74 20.77
N THR A 369 -10.01 15.70 21.56
CA THR A 369 -9.97 14.30 21.10
C THR A 369 -11.16 13.54 21.67
N ASP A 370 -12.14 13.28 20.80
CA ASP A 370 -13.27 12.40 21.10
C ASP A 370 -12.79 11.03 21.63
N GLU A 371 -13.47 10.49 22.65
CA GLU A 371 -13.15 9.21 23.27
C GLU A 371 -13.25 8.04 22.26
N GLY A 372 -14.17 8.16 21.29
CA GLY A 372 -14.24 7.26 20.13
C GLY A 372 -12.93 7.25 19.34
N ALA A 373 -12.49 8.44 18.91
CA ALA A 373 -11.23 8.63 18.18
C ALA A 373 -10.01 8.17 18.99
N ALA A 374 -9.96 8.46 20.31
CA ALA A 374 -8.87 8.02 21.17
C ALA A 374 -8.75 6.49 21.24
N ARG A 375 -9.89 5.77 21.36
CA ARG A 375 -9.91 4.29 21.34
C ARG A 375 -9.40 3.75 20.00
N GLU A 376 -9.75 4.39 18.90
CA GLU A 376 -9.29 3.98 17.57
C GLU A 376 -7.80 4.22 17.34
N LEU A 377 -7.26 5.35 17.81
CA LEU A 377 -5.82 5.63 17.78
C LEU A 377 -5.03 4.61 18.59
N ARG A 378 -5.51 4.19 19.77
CA ARG A 378 -4.86 3.14 20.57
C ARG A 378 -4.82 1.79 19.84
N ARG A 379 -5.91 1.40 19.17
CA ARG A 379 -5.94 0.18 18.33
C ARG A 379 -4.93 0.27 17.19
N THR A 380 -4.84 1.45 16.57
CA THR A 380 -3.88 1.72 15.49
C THR A 380 -2.44 1.55 15.96
N LEU A 381 -2.11 2.02 17.18
CA LEU A 381 -0.77 1.81 17.77
C LEU A 381 -0.42 0.33 17.95
N ASP A 382 -1.40 -0.51 18.34
CA ASP A 382 -1.17 -1.95 18.46
C ASP A 382 -0.96 -2.63 17.10
N ASP A 383 -1.71 -2.21 16.07
CA ASP A 383 -1.52 -2.70 14.70
C ASP A 383 -0.14 -2.29 14.15
N MET A 384 0.29 -1.05 14.40
CA MET A 384 1.63 -0.57 14.03
C MET A 384 2.75 -1.36 14.70
N ARG A 385 2.60 -1.76 15.97
CA ARG A 385 3.58 -2.63 16.66
C ARG A 385 3.71 -3.99 15.99
N ARG A 386 2.60 -4.59 15.55
CA ARG A 386 2.61 -5.87 14.83
C ARG A 386 3.27 -5.73 13.46
N LEU A 387 2.93 -4.69 12.71
CA LEU A 387 3.55 -4.38 11.43
C LEU A 387 5.06 -4.18 11.54
N ARG A 388 5.51 -3.46 12.58
CA ARG A 388 6.93 -3.28 12.86
C ARG A 388 7.67 -4.62 13.04
N GLY A 389 7.06 -5.56 13.75
CA GLY A 389 7.61 -6.92 13.91
C GLY A 389 7.70 -7.67 12.58
N TRP A 390 6.69 -7.51 11.72
CA TRP A 390 6.65 -8.14 10.40
C TRP A 390 7.70 -7.57 9.44
N ILE A 391 7.85 -6.25 9.37
CA ILE A 391 8.88 -5.59 8.55
C ILE A 391 10.28 -6.06 8.98
N ARG A 392 10.55 -6.12 10.28
CA ARG A 392 11.83 -6.61 10.81
C ARG A 392 12.10 -8.06 10.43
N ALA A 393 11.10 -8.93 10.56
CA ALA A 393 11.24 -10.32 10.13
C ALA A 393 11.53 -10.42 8.62
N ALA A 394 10.99 -9.52 7.79
CA ALA A 394 11.30 -9.46 6.36
C ALA A 394 12.72 -8.91 6.08
N LEU A 395 13.19 -7.93 6.87
CA LEU A 395 14.55 -7.39 6.76
C LEU A 395 15.61 -8.43 7.14
N ASP A 396 15.34 -9.22 8.18
CA ASP A 396 16.21 -10.29 8.68
C ASP A 396 16.20 -11.55 7.78
N ALA A 397 15.34 -11.60 6.76
CA ALA A 397 15.25 -12.74 5.86
C ALA A 397 16.46 -12.78 4.90
N GLU A 398 17.18 -13.90 4.93
CA GLU A 398 18.29 -14.17 4.02
C GLU A 398 17.82 -14.86 2.73
N SER A 399 16.76 -15.66 2.81
CA SER A 399 16.16 -16.38 1.70
C SER A 399 14.67 -16.03 1.54
N SER A 400 14.10 -16.32 0.36
CA SER A 400 12.66 -16.14 0.14
C SER A 400 11.81 -17.01 1.06
N ALA A 401 12.32 -18.17 1.48
CA ALA A 401 11.65 -19.09 2.41
C ALA A 401 11.60 -18.57 3.85
N ASP A 402 12.51 -17.66 4.23
CA ASP A 402 12.52 -17.03 5.56
C ASP A 402 11.57 -15.84 5.66
N LEU A 403 11.05 -15.35 4.53
CA LEU A 403 10.14 -14.21 4.52
C LEU A 403 8.84 -14.54 5.26
N PRO A 404 8.30 -13.59 6.04
CA PRO A 404 7.07 -13.83 6.77
C PRO A 404 5.91 -13.97 5.77
N LEU A 405 5.24 -15.13 5.79
CA LEU A 405 4.03 -15.36 5.01
C LEU A 405 2.98 -14.28 5.32
N ALA A 406 2.27 -13.81 4.29
CA ALA A 406 1.40 -12.65 4.39
C ALA A 406 0.36 -12.79 5.53
N GLN A 407 0.15 -11.71 6.29
CA GLN A 407 -1.05 -11.53 7.11
C GLN A 407 -2.06 -10.63 6.38
N PRO A 408 -2.89 -11.18 5.49
CA PRO A 408 -3.86 -10.38 4.74
C PRO A 408 -4.88 -9.66 5.63
N THR A 409 -5.06 -10.08 6.88
CA THR A 409 -6.10 -9.52 7.78
C THR A 409 -5.68 -8.23 8.49
N LEU A 410 -4.39 -8.07 8.86
CA LEU A 410 -3.91 -6.84 9.50
C LEU A 410 -3.86 -5.67 8.51
N PHE A 411 -3.29 -5.90 7.32
CA PHE A 411 -3.23 -4.88 6.26
C PHE A 411 -4.62 -4.48 5.80
N ARG A 412 -5.54 -5.44 5.68
CA ARG A 412 -6.92 -5.14 5.30
C ARG A 412 -7.54 -4.13 6.25
N ARG A 413 -7.32 -4.18 7.57
CA ARG A 413 -7.95 -3.22 8.49
C ARG A 413 -7.43 -1.78 8.35
N LEU A 414 -6.14 -1.63 8.04
CA LEU A 414 -5.54 -0.31 7.84
C LEU A 414 -5.93 0.30 6.48
N ASP A 415 -6.10 -0.55 5.47
CA ASP A 415 -6.41 -0.13 4.11
C ASP A 415 -7.92 -0.01 3.85
N SER A 416 -8.74 -0.82 4.53
CA SER A 416 -10.17 -0.99 4.23
C SER A 416 -11.12 -0.11 5.05
N ARG A 417 -10.65 0.92 5.78
CA ARG A 417 -11.59 1.80 6.53
C ARG A 417 -12.64 2.43 5.62
N LYS A 418 -12.28 2.80 4.38
CA LYS A 418 -13.24 3.21 3.34
C LYS A 418 -14.04 2.03 2.78
N ALA A 419 -13.37 0.93 2.47
CA ALA A 419 -14.01 -0.22 1.82
C ALA A 419 -15.01 -0.96 2.72
N VAL A 420 -14.85 -1.01 4.05
CA VAL A 420 -15.81 -1.68 4.94
C VAL A 420 -17.08 -0.84 5.13
N ALA A 421 -16.95 0.48 5.20
CA ALA A 421 -18.10 1.39 5.24
C ALA A 421 -18.89 1.35 3.92
N GLU A 422 -18.21 1.36 2.77
CA GLU A 422 -18.86 1.21 1.46
C GLU A 422 -19.45 -0.19 1.25
N VAL A 423 -18.74 -1.26 1.66
CA VAL A 423 -19.22 -2.66 1.55
C VAL A 423 -20.44 -2.95 2.41
N ALA A 424 -20.57 -2.34 3.59
CA ALA A 424 -21.75 -2.52 4.44
C ALA A 424 -23.00 -1.88 3.82
N VAL A 425 -22.85 -0.71 3.18
CA VAL A 425 -23.95 0.01 2.53
C VAL A 425 -24.34 -0.66 1.20
N GLU A 426 -23.38 -1.19 0.44
CA GLU A 426 -23.64 -1.88 -0.83
C GLU A 426 -24.15 -3.32 -0.66
N ALA A 427 -23.87 -3.98 0.47
CA ALA A 427 -24.38 -5.32 0.77
C ALA A 427 -25.77 -5.32 1.42
N LEU A 428 -26.20 -4.18 1.97
CA LEU A 428 -27.52 -3.99 2.60
C LEU A 428 -28.70 -4.43 1.70
N PRO A 429 -28.72 -4.14 0.37
CA PRO A 429 -29.77 -4.62 -0.52
C PRO A 429 -29.77 -6.14 -0.68
N ALA A 430 -28.58 -6.78 -0.71
CA ALA A 430 -28.47 -8.23 -0.82
C ALA A 430 -28.90 -8.93 0.47
N TYR A 431 -28.55 -8.38 1.64
CA TYR A 431 -29.05 -8.87 2.92
C TYR A 431 -30.55 -8.64 3.07
N ALA A 432 -31.07 -7.49 2.64
CA ALA A 432 -32.51 -7.21 2.62
C ALA A 432 -33.28 -8.18 1.71
N ALA A 433 -32.75 -8.45 0.51
CA ALA A 433 -33.34 -9.43 -0.40
C ALA A 433 -33.30 -10.86 0.18
N ALA A 434 -32.21 -11.26 0.81
CA ALA A 434 -32.09 -12.56 1.47
C ALA A 434 -33.08 -12.71 2.65
N VAL A 435 -33.24 -11.66 3.47
CA VAL A 435 -34.23 -11.62 4.56
C VAL A 435 -35.65 -11.64 4.01
N LEU A 436 -35.93 -10.90 2.92
CA LEU A 436 -37.23 -10.91 2.26
C LEU A 436 -37.58 -12.31 1.73
N LEU A 437 -36.62 -12.99 1.09
CA LEU A 437 -36.79 -14.37 0.62
C LEU A 437 -37.03 -15.34 1.79
N LEU A 438 -36.33 -15.15 2.91
CA LEU A 438 -36.52 -15.96 4.10
C LEU A 438 -37.90 -15.74 4.72
N VAL A 439 -38.37 -14.50 4.83
CA VAL A 439 -39.72 -14.17 5.32
C VAL A 439 -40.81 -14.69 4.38
N LEU A 440 -40.62 -14.58 3.07
CA LEU A 440 -41.55 -15.12 2.06
C LEU A 440 -41.59 -16.66 2.07
N SER A 441 -40.53 -17.32 2.52
CA SER A 441 -40.50 -18.79 2.65
C SER A 441 -41.30 -19.33 3.84
N VAL A 442 -41.49 -18.54 4.91
CA VAL A 442 -42.23 -18.94 6.13
C VAL A 442 -43.70 -19.35 5.86
N PRO A 443 -44.52 -18.58 5.12
CA PRO A 443 -45.92 -18.94 4.90
C PRO A 443 -46.11 -20.28 4.16
N LEU A 444 -45.16 -20.67 3.31
CA LEU A 444 -45.20 -21.93 2.55
C LEU A 444 -44.99 -23.16 3.43
N PHE A 445 -44.25 -23.02 4.53
CA PHE A 445 -44.11 -24.10 5.51
C PHE A 445 -45.34 -24.18 6.43
N SER A 446 -46.05 -23.07 6.67
CA SER A 446 -47.24 -23.09 7.51
C SER A 446 -48.51 -23.58 6.81
N THR A 447 -48.63 -23.44 5.49
CA THR A 447 -49.84 -23.89 4.74
C THR A 447 -49.89 -25.41 4.54
N THR A 448 -48.76 -26.11 4.66
CA THR A 448 -48.72 -27.59 4.60
C THR A 448 -49.16 -28.28 5.89
N ALA A 449 -49.31 -27.54 7.00
CA ALA A 449 -49.84 -28.08 8.25
C ALA A 449 -51.38 -28.22 8.26
N GLY A 450 -52.08 -27.64 7.26
CA GLY A 450 -53.53 -27.63 7.15
C GLY A 450 -54.11 -28.69 6.22
N GLY A 451 -53.81 -29.98 6.44
CA GLY A 451 -54.68 -31.14 6.12
C GLY A 451 -55.31 -31.32 4.72
N GLY A 452 -54.92 -30.58 3.68
CA GLY A 452 -55.42 -30.73 2.31
C GLY A 452 -54.38 -31.40 1.41
N ALA A 453 -54.78 -32.44 0.69
CA ALA A 453 -53.94 -33.35 -0.11
C ALA A 453 -53.27 -32.71 -1.35
N TYR A 454 -52.45 -31.69 -1.15
CA TYR A 454 -51.42 -31.28 -2.11
C TYR A 454 -50.07 -31.59 -1.46
N ALA A 455 -49.57 -32.80 -1.71
CA ALA A 455 -48.17 -33.09 -1.49
C ALA A 455 -47.39 -32.28 -2.55
N PRO A 456 -46.64 -31.23 -2.18
CA PRO A 456 -45.77 -30.58 -3.16
C PRO A 456 -44.88 -31.67 -3.74
N SER A 457 -44.89 -31.80 -5.07
CA SER A 457 -44.00 -32.70 -5.77
C SER A 457 -42.57 -32.45 -5.26
N GLY A 458 -41.83 -33.51 -4.95
CA GLY A 458 -40.49 -33.39 -4.34
C GLY A 458 -39.53 -32.47 -5.10
N THR A 459 -39.86 -32.15 -6.35
CA THR A 459 -39.21 -31.15 -7.20
C THR A 459 -39.24 -29.72 -6.65
N VAL A 460 -40.32 -29.29 -5.97
CA VAL A 460 -40.43 -27.93 -5.40
C VAL A 460 -39.57 -27.78 -4.14
N ALA A 461 -39.57 -28.79 -3.27
CA ALA A 461 -38.72 -28.81 -2.10
C ALA A 461 -37.23 -28.91 -2.49
N LEU A 462 -36.90 -29.71 -3.51
CA LEU A 462 -35.55 -29.83 -4.04
C LEU A 462 -35.08 -28.53 -4.70
N SER A 463 -35.93 -27.84 -5.47
CA SER A 463 -35.56 -26.55 -6.10
C SER A 463 -35.35 -25.46 -5.05
N ALA A 464 -36.20 -25.37 -4.03
CA ALA A 464 -36.00 -24.45 -2.91
C ALA A 464 -34.68 -24.72 -2.16
N LEU A 465 -34.34 -26.00 -1.94
CA LEU A 465 -33.10 -26.40 -1.27
C LEU A 465 -31.86 -26.11 -2.12
N VAL A 466 -31.88 -26.43 -3.42
CA VAL A 466 -30.79 -26.12 -4.37
C VAL A 466 -30.55 -24.61 -4.47
N MET A 467 -31.61 -23.81 -4.43
CA MET A 467 -31.53 -22.36 -4.50
C MET A 467 -31.06 -21.73 -3.18
N ALA A 468 -31.45 -22.29 -2.04
CA ALA A 468 -30.88 -21.93 -0.74
C ALA A 468 -29.37 -22.25 -0.68
N PHE A 469 -28.95 -23.38 -1.24
CA PHE A 469 -27.53 -23.73 -1.34
C PHE A 469 -26.76 -22.84 -2.32
N ALA A 470 -27.35 -22.53 -3.47
CA ALA A 470 -26.77 -21.64 -4.48
C ALA A 470 -26.58 -20.22 -3.92
N SER A 471 -27.60 -19.67 -3.24
CA SER A 471 -27.52 -18.36 -2.58
C SER A 471 -26.52 -18.32 -1.42
N ALA A 472 -26.35 -19.41 -0.68
CA ALA A 472 -25.31 -19.55 0.34
C ALA A 472 -23.88 -19.68 -0.25
N ALA A 473 -23.74 -20.11 -1.51
CA ALA A 473 -22.45 -20.22 -2.19
C ALA A 473 -22.01 -18.93 -2.90
N VAL A 474 -22.93 -18.02 -3.25
CA VAL A 474 -22.61 -16.72 -3.90
C VAL A 474 -21.57 -15.87 -3.13
N PRO A 475 -21.55 -15.81 -1.79
CA PRO A 475 -20.54 -15.05 -1.04
C PRO A 475 -19.10 -15.49 -1.29
N VAL A 476 -18.89 -16.72 -1.76
CA VAL A 476 -17.58 -17.33 -2.02
C VAL A 476 -16.99 -16.87 -3.36
N LEU A 477 -17.80 -16.41 -4.32
CA LEU A 477 -17.33 -16.02 -5.65
C LEU A 477 -16.45 -14.76 -5.59
N ARG A 478 -15.25 -14.75 -6.18
CA ARG A 478 -14.28 -13.65 -6.03
C ARG A 478 -14.66 -12.35 -6.77
N ASN A 479 -15.51 -12.42 -7.79
CA ASN A 479 -15.81 -11.32 -8.71
C ASN A 479 -17.20 -10.70 -8.48
N ARG A 480 -17.27 -9.37 -8.33
CA ARG A 480 -18.47 -8.62 -7.89
C ARG A 480 -19.60 -8.59 -8.93
N MET A 481 -19.28 -8.37 -10.21
CA MET A 481 -20.26 -8.43 -11.32
C MET A 481 -20.90 -9.82 -11.43
N VAL A 482 -20.10 -10.86 -11.21
CA VAL A 482 -20.54 -12.25 -11.27
C VAL A 482 -21.50 -12.57 -10.14
N ARG A 483 -21.27 -12.05 -8.91
CA ARG A 483 -22.22 -12.22 -7.79
C ARG A 483 -23.59 -11.60 -8.09
N GLY A 484 -23.60 -10.36 -8.59
CA GLY A 484 -24.84 -9.66 -8.93
C GLY A 484 -25.61 -10.36 -10.06
N ALA A 485 -24.90 -10.76 -11.12
CA ALA A 485 -25.50 -11.49 -12.24
C ALA A 485 -26.03 -12.88 -11.81
N VAL A 486 -25.31 -13.59 -10.93
CA VAL A 486 -25.75 -14.89 -10.41
C VAL A 486 -26.98 -14.73 -9.52
N LEU A 487 -27.04 -13.74 -8.62
CA LEU A 487 -28.23 -13.50 -7.80
C LEU A 487 -29.44 -13.10 -8.63
N ALA A 488 -29.25 -12.22 -9.63
CA ALA A 488 -30.30 -11.85 -10.57
C ALA A 488 -30.78 -13.07 -11.38
N GLY A 489 -29.86 -13.93 -11.84
CA GLY A 489 -30.17 -15.17 -12.53
C GLY A 489 -30.94 -16.17 -11.65
N ILE A 490 -30.57 -16.29 -10.37
CA ILE A 490 -31.26 -17.13 -9.39
C ILE A 490 -32.70 -16.62 -9.18
N LEU A 491 -32.89 -15.31 -9.01
CA LEU A 491 -34.21 -14.69 -8.88
C LEU A 491 -35.09 -14.88 -10.12
N ALA A 492 -34.52 -14.70 -11.32
CA ALA A 492 -35.23 -14.90 -12.57
C ALA A 492 -35.64 -16.36 -12.77
N ALA A 493 -34.74 -17.30 -12.47
CA ALA A 493 -35.03 -18.74 -12.52
C ALA A 493 -36.12 -19.12 -11.51
N GLN A 494 -36.10 -18.52 -10.31
CA GLN A 494 -37.14 -18.74 -9.31
C GLN A 494 -38.51 -18.22 -9.78
N GLY A 495 -38.57 -17.02 -10.35
CA GLY A 495 -39.80 -16.50 -10.95
C GLY A 495 -40.38 -17.42 -12.04
N LEU A 496 -39.53 -18.00 -12.88
CA LEU A 496 -39.94 -18.91 -13.95
C LEU A 496 -40.46 -20.25 -13.43
N VAL A 497 -39.80 -20.86 -12.45
CA VAL A 497 -40.25 -22.14 -11.84
C VAL A 497 -41.60 -21.96 -11.16
N TRP A 498 -41.77 -20.85 -10.44
CA TRP A 498 -43.02 -20.55 -9.73
C TRP A 498 -44.15 -20.21 -10.69
N GLY A 499 -43.87 -19.46 -11.76
CA GLY A 499 -44.84 -19.18 -12.82
C GLY A 499 -45.30 -20.44 -13.55
N ALA A 500 -44.41 -21.41 -13.76
CA ALA A 500 -44.74 -22.68 -14.40
C ALA A 500 -45.67 -23.54 -13.52
N ASP A 501 -45.40 -23.64 -12.22
CA ASP A 501 -46.25 -24.43 -11.30
C ASP A 501 -47.62 -23.78 -11.06
N LEU A 502 -47.67 -22.45 -10.90
CA LEU A 502 -48.94 -21.72 -10.70
C LEU A 502 -49.80 -21.68 -11.97
N GLY A 503 -49.18 -21.61 -13.15
CA GLY A 503 -49.87 -21.66 -14.44
C GLY A 503 -50.47 -23.02 -14.78
N MET A 504 -49.95 -24.10 -14.18
CA MET A 504 -50.49 -25.46 -14.33
C MET A 504 -51.63 -25.77 -13.36
N ALA A 505 -51.72 -25.05 -12.24
CA ALA A 505 -52.67 -25.37 -11.17
C ALA A 505 -53.98 -24.56 -11.19
N SER A 506 -54.11 -23.53 -12.03
CA SER A 506 -55.35 -22.75 -12.12
C SER A 506 -55.56 -22.14 -13.51
N ASP A 507 -56.80 -22.10 -13.98
CA ASP A 507 -57.28 -21.23 -15.07
C ASP A 507 -57.17 -19.71 -14.70
N GLY A 508 -56.22 -19.36 -13.85
CA GLY A 508 -56.08 -18.08 -13.17
C GLY A 508 -54.97 -17.21 -13.75
N THR A 509 -55.05 -16.88 -15.04
CA THR A 509 -54.24 -15.81 -15.66
C THR A 509 -54.22 -14.47 -14.87
N PRO A 510 -55.24 -14.03 -14.10
CA PRO A 510 -55.15 -12.80 -13.30
C PRO A 510 -54.27 -12.91 -12.04
N ALA A 511 -54.03 -14.10 -11.49
CA ALA A 511 -53.20 -14.23 -10.29
C ALA A 511 -51.71 -14.08 -10.64
N LEU A 512 -51.31 -14.63 -11.78
CA LEU A 512 -49.93 -14.55 -12.27
C LEU A 512 -49.56 -13.11 -12.66
N SER A 513 -50.48 -12.36 -13.28
CA SER A 513 -50.26 -10.94 -13.59
C SER A 513 -50.19 -10.05 -12.34
N ALA A 514 -50.98 -10.35 -11.30
CA ALA A 514 -50.91 -9.64 -10.02
C ALA A 514 -49.56 -9.86 -9.31
N TRP A 515 -49.04 -11.09 -9.29
CA TRP A 515 -47.73 -11.38 -8.70
C TRP A 515 -46.57 -10.78 -9.49
N VAL A 516 -46.64 -10.80 -10.82
CA VAL A 516 -45.66 -10.10 -11.68
C VAL A 516 -45.71 -8.59 -11.42
N ALA A 517 -46.90 -8.00 -11.30
CA ALA A 517 -47.06 -6.58 -10.98
C ALA A 517 -46.50 -6.22 -9.59
N VAL A 518 -46.72 -7.06 -8.58
CA VAL A 518 -46.15 -6.86 -7.23
C VAL A 518 -44.63 -7.00 -7.23
N ALA A 519 -44.07 -7.97 -7.96
CA ALA A 519 -42.62 -8.13 -8.10
C ALA A 519 -41.99 -6.93 -8.81
N MET A 520 -42.64 -6.41 -9.86
CA MET A 520 -42.19 -5.21 -10.58
C MET A 520 -42.31 -3.94 -9.73
N LEU A 521 -43.36 -3.79 -8.92
CA LEU A 521 -43.51 -2.69 -7.97
C LEU A 521 -42.46 -2.74 -6.86
N ALA A 522 -42.17 -3.93 -6.32
CA ALA A 522 -41.12 -4.12 -5.32
C ALA A 522 -39.73 -3.81 -5.90
N PHE A 523 -39.48 -4.22 -7.14
CA PHE A 523 -38.25 -3.87 -7.86
C PHE A 523 -38.13 -2.37 -8.10
N ALA A 524 -39.20 -1.72 -8.57
CA ALA A 524 -39.23 -0.27 -8.79
C ALA A 524 -39.06 0.53 -7.49
N ALA A 525 -39.69 0.12 -6.39
CA ALA A 525 -39.54 0.75 -5.08
C ALA A 525 -38.11 0.60 -4.53
N SER A 526 -37.49 -0.58 -4.72
CA SER A 526 -36.10 -0.83 -4.33
C SER A 526 -35.12 0.01 -5.17
N ALA A 527 -35.38 0.12 -6.47
CA ALA A 527 -34.61 0.98 -7.38
C ALA A 527 -34.76 2.47 -7.02
N ALA A 528 -35.95 2.92 -6.64
CA ALA A 528 -36.21 4.28 -6.19
C ALA A 528 -35.55 4.60 -4.83
N ALA A 529 -35.54 3.65 -3.89
CA ALA A 529 -34.83 3.80 -2.62
C ALA A 529 -33.29 3.86 -2.83
N LEU A 530 -32.75 3.02 -3.71
CA LEU A 530 -31.35 3.09 -4.14
C LEU A 530 -31.04 4.43 -4.83
N ALA A 531 -31.96 4.92 -5.68
CA ALA A 531 -31.84 6.21 -6.33
C ALA A 531 -31.79 7.39 -5.34
N ALA A 532 -32.62 7.36 -4.30
CA ALA A 532 -32.68 8.41 -3.27
C ALA A 532 -31.40 8.47 -2.42
N VAL A 533 -30.76 7.33 -2.15
CA VAL A 533 -29.51 7.26 -1.40
C VAL A 533 -28.30 7.66 -2.25
N TRP A 534 -28.34 7.41 -3.56
CA TRP A 534 -27.22 7.66 -4.50
C TRP A 534 -27.30 8.99 -5.25
N TRP A 535 -28.41 9.73 -5.12
CA TRP A 535 -28.69 10.98 -5.84
C TRP A 535 -27.57 12.04 -5.83
N PRO A 536 -26.78 12.25 -4.75
CA PRO A 536 -25.78 13.31 -4.76
C PRO A 536 -24.48 12.97 -5.52
N ALA A 537 -24.19 11.70 -5.81
CA ALA A 537 -22.83 11.29 -6.19
C ALA A 537 -22.65 10.84 -7.65
N ARG A 538 -23.66 10.23 -8.30
CA ARG A 538 -23.50 9.63 -9.66
C ARG A 538 -24.79 9.66 -10.51
N PRO A 539 -25.16 10.81 -11.10
CA PRO A 539 -26.44 10.97 -11.81
C PRO A 539 -26.52 10.21 -13.15
N ARG A 540 -25.39 9.93 -13.81
CA ARG A 540 -25.35 9.26 -15.13
C ARG A 540 -25.66 7.76 -15.05
N GLU A 541 -25.19 7.08 -14.00
CA GLU A 541 -25.46 5.66 -13.77
C GLU A 541 -26.94 5.44 -13.41
N LEU A 542 -27.55 6.41 -12.74
CA LEU A 542 -28.98 6.41 -12.41
C LEU A 542 -29.87 6.46 -13.67
N ILE A 543 -29.55 7.35 -14.62
CA ILE A 543 -30.28 7.49 -15.88
C ILE A 543 -30.26 6.17 -16.66
N LEU A 544 -29.11 5.49 -16.69
CA LEU A 544 -28.97 4.18 -17.32
C LEU A 544 -29.83 3.11 -16.63
N ALA A 545 -29.80 3.06 -15.30
CA ALA A 545 -30.58 2.09 -14.52
C ALA A 545 -32.11 2.29 -14.68
N VAL A 546 -32.56 3.55 -14.72
CA VAL A 546 -33.96 3.91 -14.98
C VAL A 546 -34.36 3.56 -16.42
N ALA A 547 -33.51 3.85 -17.41
CA ALA A 547 -33.77 3.52 -18.80
C ALA A 547 -33.86 2.00 -19.03
N VAL A 548 -32.94 1.21 -18.46
CA VAL A 548 -32.96 -0.26 -18.56
C VAL A 548 -34.21 -0.82 -17.88
N SER A 549 -34.58 -0.30 -16.71
CA SER A 549 -35.79 -0.72 -16.01
C SER A 549 -37.06 -0.38 -16.82
N ALA A 550 -37.12 0.79 -17.45
CA ALA A 550 -38.24 1.19 -18.30
C ALA A 550 -38.37 0.30 -19.55
N VAL A 551 -37.26 -0.09 -20.18
CA VAL A 551 -37.26 -1.00 -21.33
C VAL A 551 -37.73 -2.40 -20.94
N LEU A 552 -37.30 -2.92 -19.78
CA LEU A 552 -37.75 -4.21 -19.26
C LEU A 552 -39.24 -4.19 -18.90
N CYS A 553 -39.74 -3.10 -18.30
CA CYS A 553 -41.18 -2.92 -18.05
C CYS A 553 -42.00 -2.89 -19.35
N ALA A 554 -41.51 -2.21 -20.38
CA ALA A 554 -42.21 -2.09 -21.67
C ALA A 554 -42.28 -3.42 -22.43
N GLY A 555 -41.21 -4.23 -22.40
CA GLY A 555 -41.18 -5.55 -23.04
C GLY A 555 -42.13 -6.58 -22.40
N ALA A 556 -42.39 -6.47 -21.09
CA ALA A 556 -43.33 -7.35 -20.39
C ALA A 556 -44.79 -7.08 -20.77
N PHE A 557 -45.15 -5.84 -21.11
CA PHE A 557 -46.52 -5.46 -21.48
C PHE A 557 -46.91 -5.85 -22.90
N THR A 558 -45.95 -5.95 -23.83
CA THR A 558 -46.23 -6.30 -25.23
C THR A 558 -46.38 -7.80 -25.47
N ALA A 559 -45.82 -8.64 -24.58
CA ALA A 559 -45.92 -10.10 -24.68
C ALA A 559 -47.27 -10.69 -24.19
N GLY A 560 -48.13 -9.88 -23.55
CA GLY A 560 -49.40 -10.33 -22.96
C GLY A 560 -50.66 -10.21 -23.86
N GLY A 561 -50.51 -9.87 -25.13
CA GLY A 561 -51.65 -9.70 -26.05
C GLY A 561 -52.31 -11.03 -26.45
N MET A 562 -53.52 -11.28 -25.94
CA MET A 562 -54.32 -12.48 -26.21
C MET A 562 -54.74 -12.64 -27.68
N ALA A 563 -54.66 -13.86 -28.21
CA ALA A 563 -55.38 -14.29 -29.41
C ALA A 563 -56.68 -15.03 -29.00
N PRO A 564 -57.83 -14.79 -29.64
CA PRO A 564 -59.08 -15.47 -29.30
C PRO A 564 -59.15 -16.88 -29.90
N ALA A 565 -59.66 -17.83 -29.11
CA ALA A 565 -59.76 -19.25 -29.43
C ALA A 565 -61.04 -19.64 -30.19
N ASP A 566 -60.88 -20.55 -31.15
CA ASP A 566 -61.89 -21.18 -32.02
C ASP A 566 -62.89 -22.10 -31.30
N LYS A 567 -64.04 -22.39 -31.95
CA LYS A 567 -64.87 -23.59 -31.65
C LYS A 567 -65.55 -24.18 -32.89
N ALA A 568 -65.27 -25.45 -33.18
CA ALA A 568 -66.25 -26.56 -33.24
C ALA A 568 -65.60 -27.86 -33.76
N GLY A 569 -65.74 -28.97 -33.03
CA GLY A 569 -65.42 -30.35 -33.47
C GLY A 569 -66.54 -30.98 -34.32
N PRO A 570 -66.69 -32.33 -34.46
CA PRO A 570 -65.94 -33.44 -33.84
C PRO A 570 -65.54 -34.65 -34.77
N VAL A 571 -64.53 -35.43 -34.34
CA VAL A 571 -64.36 -36.92 -34.17
C VAL A 571 -65.40 -37.88 -34.84
N PRO A 572 -65.13 -39.18 -35.25
CA PRO A 572 -64.00 -40.12 -34.97
C PRO A 572 -63.50 -41.06 -36.13
N VAL A 573 -62.50 -41.91 -35.85
CA VAL A 573 -62.54 -43.42 -35.88
C VAL A 573 -61.23 -44.07 -36.36
N ALA A 574 -60.58 -44.75 -35.40
CA ALA A 574 -59.94 -46.08 -35.39
C ALA A 574 -58.93 -46.58 -36.47
N ALA A 575 -57.82 -47.10 -35.92
CA ALA A 575 -57.29 -48.47 -36.08
C ALA A 575 -56.07 -48.74 -36.99
N ALA A 576 -55.07 -49.36 -36.32
CA ALA A 576 -54.33 -50.56 -36.71
C ALA A 576 -52.96 -50.42 -37.42
N THR A 577 -51.90 -50.87 -36.70
CA THR A 577 -50.80 -51.82 -37.07
C THR A 577 -50.08 -51.68 -38.42
N ALA A 578 -48.79 -51.94 -38.63
CA ALA A 578 -47.65 -52.46 -37.87
C ALA A 578 -46.38 -52.38 -38.78
N GLU A 579 -45.19 -52.64 -38.20
CA GLU A 579 -43.96 -53.18 -38.83
C GLU A 579 -43.19 -52.36 -39.89
N THR A 580 -41.88 -52.13 -39.69
CA THR A 580 -40.75 -52.98 -40.15
C THR A 580 -39.40 -52.20 -40.08
N LEU A 581 -38.33 -52.87 -39.63
CA LEU A 581 -36.88 -52.55 -39.73
C LEU A 581 -36.38 -52.56 -41.21
N PRO A 582 -35.08 -52.39 -41.59
CA PRO A 582 -33.89 -51.78 -40.94
C PRO A 582 -33.01 -50.85 -41.86
N ASP A 583 -31.91 -50.34 -41.26
CA ASP A 583 -30.63 -49.75 -41.76
C ASP A 583 -30.11 -50.18 -43.17
N PRO A 584 -29.12 -49.48 -43.84
CA PRO A 584 -27.83 -49.03 -43.25
C PRO A 584 -27.16 -47.73 -43.80
N ALA A 585 -26.09 -47.30 -43.11
CA ALA A 585 -25.02 -46.34 -43.49
C ALA A 585 -24.14 -46.86 -44.67
N PRO A 586 -22.99 -46.25 -45.10
CA PRO A 586 -22.25 -45.04 -44.65
C PRO A 586 -21.65 -44.15 -45.80
N GLU A 587 -21.03 -42.99 -45.50
CA GLU A 587 -19.75 -42.55 -46.11
C GLU A 587 -19.13 -41.26 -45.51
N SER A 588 -17.81 -41.18 -45.66
CA SER A 588 -16.79 -40.39 -44.94
C SER A 588 -16.62 -38.91 -45.36
N PRO A 589 -15.83 -38.09 -44.60
CA PRO A 589 -15.83 -36.63 -44.68
C PRO A 589 -14.75 -36.02 -45.59
N VAL A 590 -15.05 -34.83 -46.12
CA VAL A 590 -14.16 -33.93 -46.88
C VAL A 590 -13.63 -32.81 -45.96
N PRO A 591 -12.33 -32.45 -45.97
CA PRO A 591 -11.79 -31.33 -45.20
C PRO A 591 -11.86 -30.00 -45.99
N PRO A 592 -12.09 -28.83 -45.36
CA PRO A 592 -11.96 -27.53 -46.02
C PRO A 592 -10.58 -26.89 -45.87
N ALA A 593 -10.20 -26.14 -46.91
CA ALA A 593 -8.97 -25.40 -47.13
C ALA A 593 -8.82 -24.10 -46.28
N PRO A 594 -7.61 -23.52 -46.17
CA PRO A 594 -7.30 -22.42 -45.24
C PRO A 594 -7.65 -21.03 -45.80
N ARG A 595 -8.07 -20.12 -44.90
CA ARG A 595 -8.29 -18.68 -45.19
C ARG A 595 -7.04 -17.84 -44.87
N ALA A 596 -6.76 -16.89 -45.76
CA ALA A 596 -5.71 -15.87 -45.70
C ALA A 596 -6.03 -14.74 -44.69
N PRO A 597 -5.04 -13.93 -44.27
CA PRO A 597 -5.17 -13.01 -43.13
C PRO A 597 -5.76 -11.63 -43.51
N GLU A 598 -6.60 -11.10 -42.61
CA GLU A 598 -7.14 -9.74 -42.64
C GLU A 598 -6.14 -8.69 -42.13
N VAL A 599 -6.10 -7.57 -42.83
CA VAL A 599 -5.35 -6.34 -42.54
C VAL A 599 -6.11 -5.49 -41.49
N PRO A 600 -5.47 -4.94 -40.45
CA PRO A 600 -6.14 -3.99 -39.58
C PRO A 600 -6.00 -2.54 -40.07
N ALA A 601 -7.13 -1.83 -40.05
CA ALA A 601 -7.29 -0.44 -40.40
C ALA A 601 -6.73 0.54 -39.34
N ALA A 602 -6.37 1.73 -39.81
CA ALA A 602 -5.73 2.83 -39.09
C ALA A 602 -6.66 3.52 -38.07
N ASN A 603 -6.07 3.94 -36.94
CA ASN A 603 -6.69 4.83 -35.95
C ASN A 603 -6.33 6.30 -36.23
N PRO A 604 -7.26 7.26 -36.03
CA PRO A 604 -6.97 8.68 -36.11
C PRO A 604 -6.53 9.28 -34.77
N VAL A 605 -5.72 10.34 -34.89
CA VAL A 605 -5.12 11.21 -33.86
C VAL A 605 -6.17 12.10 -33.17
N PRO A 606 -5.95 12.53 -31.91
CA PRO A 606 -6.51 13.79 -31.42
C PRO A 606 -5.44 14.82 -30.98
N VAL A 607 -5.57 16.02 -31.53
CA VAL A 607 -5.09 17.32 -31.02
C VAL A 607 -6.36 18.02 -30.51
N THR A 608 -6.46 18.64 -29.32
CA THR A 608 -6.01 20.01 -28.97
C THR A 608 -6.18 20.28 -27.46
N ALA A 609 -5.34 21.19 -26.95
CA ALA A 609 -5.37 21.77 -25.59
C ALA A 609 -6.54 22.77 -25.35
N PRO A 610 -6.86 23.12 -24.09
CA PRO A 610 -7.66 24.31 -23.80
C PRO A 610 -6.81 25.49 -23.30
N VAL A 611 -7.12 26.65 -23.88
CA VAL A 611 -6.69 28.01 -23.51
C VAL A 611 -7.67 28.58 -22.46
N SER A 612 -7.12 29.26 -21.46
CA SER A 612 -7.82 30.13 -20.51
C SER A 612 -8.00 31.53 -21.13
N PRO A 613 -9.11 32.28 -20.90
CA PRO A 613 -9.00 33.41 -19.96
C PRO A 613 -10.33 33.87 -19.31
N GLY A 614 -10.23 34.75 -18.30
CA GLY A 614 -11.26 35.77 -18.02
C GLY A 614 -11.66 35.97 -16.56
N ALA A 615 -11.32 37.15 -16.01
CA ALA A 615 -11.62 37.61 -14.65
C ALA A 615 -13.00 38.36 -14.57
N PRO A 616 -13.35 39.03 -13.44
CA PRO A 616 -14.52 38.72 -12.59
C PRO A 616 -15.71 39.69 -12.77
N PRO A 617 -16.85 39.47 -12.07
CA PRO A 617 -17.80 40.52 -11.74
C PRO A 617 -17.84 40.87 -10.23
N GLN A 618 -18.03 42.17 -9.98
CA GLN A 618 -18.36 42.81 -8.71
C GLN A 618 -19.86 42.68 -8.38
N GLU A 619 -20.20 43.09 -7.15
CA GLU A 619 -21.53 43.54 -6.65
C GLU A 619 -22.58 42.43 -6.45
N SER A 620 -23.27 42.30 -5.31
CA SER A 620 -23.81 43.33 -4.42
C SER A 620 -23.96 42.84 -2.98
N ALA A 621 -23.94 43.80 -2.05
CA ALA A 621 -24.23 43.64 -0.64
C ALA A 621 -25.74 43.43 -0.39
N GLU A 622 -26.08 42.58 0.58
CA GLU A 622 -27.36 42.66 1.28
C GLU A 622 -27.15 42.23 2.75
N PHE A 623 -27.28 43.21 3.64
CA PHE A 623 -27.31 43.05 5.10
C PHE A 623 -28.71 42.58 5.53
N PRO A 624 -28.84 41.65 6.48
CA PRO A 624 -30.03 41.56 7.31
C PRO A 624 -29.86 42.34 8.61
N GLU A 625 -30.88 43.14 8.90
CA GLU A 625 -31.12 43.93 10.10
C GLU A 625 -31.16 43.11 11.41
N PRO A 626 -30.90 43.76 12.57
CA PRO A 626 -30.84 43.11 13.87
C PRO A 626 -32.23 42.72 14.39
N VAL A 627 -32.38 41.46 14.79
CA VAL A 627 -33.56 40.99 15.54
C VAL A 627 -33.49 41.53 16.98
N ALA A 628 -34.59 42.17 17.36
CA ALA A 628 -34.80 42.87 18.62
C ALA A 628 -34.69 41.98 19.87
N GLU A 629 -34.13 42.60 20.90
CA GLU A 629 -34.12 42.22 22.31
C GLU A 629 -35.47 41.66 22.80
N ALA A 630 -35.44 40.46 23.37
CA ALA A 630 -36.48 39.97 24.26
C ALA A 630 -36.09 40.31 25.71
N VAL A 631 -36.96 41.10 26.34
CA VAL A 631 -36.96 41.49 27.75
C VAL A 631 -37.03 40.24 28.65
N PRO A 632 -36.10 40.03 29.60
CA PRO A 632 -36.27 39.03 30.65
C PRO A 632 -37.19 39.54 31.77
N ALA A 633 -38.05 38.64 32.25
CA ALA A 633 -38.95 38.83 33.39
C ALA A 633 -38.18 38.78 34.75
N PRO A 634 -38.78 39.28 35.85
CA PRO A 634 -38.07 39.71 37.05
C PRO A 634 -37.42 38.60 37.89
N GLU A 635 -36.29 38.96 38.51
CA GLU A 635 -35.45 38.20 39.44
C GLU A 635 -36.19 37.69 40.69
N GLU A 636 -36.02 36.41 41.00
CA GLU A 636 -36.09 35.88 42.37
C GLU A 636 -34.75 36.11 43.08
N PRO A 637 -34.73 36.46 44.39
CA PRO A 637 -33.52 36.87 45.09
C PRO A 637 -32.50 35.72 45.24
N PRO A 638 -31.21 35.93 44.91
CA PRO A 638 -30.19 34.90 44.98
C PRO A 638 -29.79 34.59 46.43
N GLN A 639 -29.74 33.30 46.74
CA GLN A 639 -29.04 32.77 47.91
C GLN A 639 -27.55 33.11 47.82
N ALA A 640 -27.00 33.66 48.91
CA ALA A 640 -25.60 34.02 49.04
C ALA A 640 -24.69 32.79 48.84
N THR A 641 -24.20 32.64 47.62
CA THR A 641 -23.12 31.71 47.28
C THR A 641 -21.82 32.45 47.55
N ALA A 642 -20.92 31.84 48.32
CA ALA A 642 -19.61 32.42 48.61
C ALA A 642 -18.87 32.80 47.31
N PRO A 643 -18.19 33.96 47.27
CA PRO A 643 -17.47 34.38 46.08
C PRO A 643 -16.41 33.32 45.69
N PRO A 644 -16.33 32.92 44.41
CA PRO A 644 -15.29 32.02 43.95
C PRO A 644 -13.91 32.64 44.23
N PRO A 645 -12.90 31.83 44.61
CA PRO A 645 -11.55 32.32 44.83
C PRO A 645 -11.03 33.04 43.57
N PRO A 646 -10.29 34.16 43.72
CA PRO A 646 -9.75 34.89 42.58
C PRO A 646 -8.89 33.95 41.71
N PRO A 647 -9.01 34.01 40.36
CA PRO A 647 -8.22 33.18 39.48
C PRO A 647 -6.73 33.42 39.72
N ALA A 648 -5.95 32.33 39.73
CA ALA A 648 -4.51 32.41 39.89
C ALA A 648 -3.92 33.32 38.78
N PRO A 649 -2.92 34.15 39.10
CA PRO A 649 -2.46 35.17 38.18
C PRO A 649 -1.58 34.49 37.10
N VAL A 650 -2.04 34.48 35.84
CA VAL A 650 -1.39 33.77 34.72
C VAL A 650 -0.52 34.73 33.90
N ALA A 651 0.66 34.27 33.45
CA ALA A 651 1.50 35.06 32.56
C ALA A 651 1.00 34.95 31.11
N GLU A 652 0.89 36.06 30.38
CA GLU A 652 0.50 36.05 28.98
C GLU A 652 1.73 36.24 28.09
N MET A 653 1.76 35.57 26.94
CA MET A 653 2.87 35.62 25.99
C MET A 653 2.38 35.98 24.59
N THR A 654 3.12 36.84 23.89
CA THR A 654 2.92 37.16 22.48
C THR A 654 4.21 36.98 21.69
N LEU A 655 4.16 36.24 20.58
CA LEU A 655 5.28 36.15 19.64
C LEU A 655 5.26 37.38 18.70
N ARG A 656 6.22 38.31 18.87
CA ARG A 656 6.30 39.55 18.08
C ARG A 656 6.88 39.33 16.69
N GLY A 657 7.88 38.46 16.58
CA GLY A 657 8.57 38.23 15.31
C GLY A 657 9.63 37.14 15.41
N VAL A 658 10.03 36.64 14.24
CA VAL A 658 11.08 35.62 14.10
C VAL A 658 12.12 36.13 13.12
N PHE A 659 13.36 36.24 13.58
CA PHE A 659 14.51 36.57 12.77
C PHE A 659 15.23 35.29 12.37
N HIS A 660 15.32 35.04 11.07
CA HIS A 660 16.03 33.90 10.54
C HIS A 660 17.11 34.38 9.56
N LYS A 661 18.37 34.28 9.99
CA LYS A 661 19.53 34.52 9.13
C LYS A 661 20.05 33.18 8.65
N GLU A 662 20.37 33.08 7.37
CA GLU A 662 20.82 31.83 6.76
C GLU A 662 22.09 31.31 7.44
N GLY A 663 21.98 30.16 8.11
CA GLY A 663 23.07 29.53 8.88
C GLY A 663 22.97 29.67 10.40
N ASP A 664 22.11 30.56 10.91
CA ASP A 664 21.88 30.76 12.34
C ASP A 664 20.54 30.13 12.79
N PRO A 665 20.43 29.61 14.02
CA PRO A 665 19.14 29.16 14.56
C PRO A 665 18.14 30.32 14.60
N PRO A 666 16.83 30.05 14.35
CA PRO A 666 15.82 31.09 14.39
C PRO A 666 15.79 31.78 15.76
N ARG A 667 15.81 33.12 15.74
CA ARG A 667 15.71 33.98 16.93
C ARG A 667 14.30 34.51 17.06
N PHE A 668 13.70 34.33 18.22
CA PHE A 668 12.33 34.70 18.53
C PHE A 668 12.34 35.95 19.41
N ARG A 669 11.55 36.95 19.02
CA ARG A 669 11.27 38.10 19.89
C ARG A 669 9.90 37.91 20.52
N ILE A 670 9.88 37.73 21.83
CA ILE A 670 8.71 37.37 22.61
C ILE A 670 8.43 38.48 23.62
N THR A 671 7.18 38.93 23.70
CA THR A 671 6.71 39.82 24.77
C THR A 671 5.96 38.98 25.79
N LEU A 672 6.34 39.08 27.06
CA LEU A 672 5.73 38.37 28.17
C LEU A 672 5.12 39.40 29.14
N LEU A 673 3.81 39.34 29.33
CA LEU A 673 3.10 40.12 30.34
C LEU A 673 3.00 39.26 31.59
N LEU A 674 3.83 39.59 32.59
CA LEU A 674 3.83 38.88 33.85
C LEU A 674 2.56 39.21 34.65
N PRO A 675 2.14 38.32 35.56
CA PRO A 675 0.94 38.56 36.36
C PRO A 675 1.05 39.80 37.27
N SER A 676 2.28 40.29 37.51
CA SER A 676 2.55 41.56 38.19
C SER A 676 2.26 42.81 37.32
N GLY A 677 1.73 42.65 36.11
CA GLY A 677 1.57 43.72 35.12
C GLY A 677 2.88 44.20 34.47
N ARG A 678 4.01 43.53 34.75
CA ARG A 678 5.31 43.90 34.17
C ARG A 678 5.47 43.25 32.80
N ILE A 679 5.82 44.05 31.81
CA ILE A 679 6.13 43.57 30.46
C ILE A 679 7.63 43.25 30.39
N ARG A 680 7.96 42.05 29.90
CA ARG A 680 9.34 41.60 29.65
C ARG A 680 9.48 41.23 28.17
N GLU A 681 10.47 41.79 27.50
CA GLU A 681 10.88 41.33 26.17
C GLU A 681 11.99 40.29 26.29
N ILE A 682 11.85 39.19 25.56
CA ILE A 682 12.79 38.07 25.52
C ILE A 682 13.20 37.83 24.07
N ASP A 683 14.50 37.87 23.82
CA ASP A 683 15.09 37.40 22.57
C ASP A 683 15.67 35.99 22.84
N GLY A 684 15.00 34.95 22.33
CA GLY A 684 15.36 33.55 22.59
C GLY A 684 15.62 32.74 21.32
N VAL A 685 16.31 31.61 21.45
CA VAL A 685 16.50 30.59 20.41
C VAL A 685 15.81 29.27 20.79
N LEU A 686 15.76 28.31 19.87
CA LEU A 686 15.23 26.97 20.17
C LEU A 686 16.05 26.33 21.31
N GLY A 687 15.34 25.79 22.29
CA GLY A 687 15.88 25.22 23.52
C GLY A 687 15.84 26.17 24.73
N ASP A 688 15.71 27.48 24.51
CA ASP A 688 15.73 28.47 25.60
C ASP A 688 14.46 28.39 26.45
N ASN A 689 14.64 28.62 27.75
CA ASN A 689 13.56 28.72 28.72
C ASN A 689 12.94 30.13 28.64
N ILE A 690 11.70 30.20 28.19
CA ILE A 690 10.95 31.44 28.01
C ILE A 690 10.44 31.94 29.36
N HIS A 691 9.65 31.11 30.06
CA HIS A 691 9.10 31.45 31.38
C HIS A 691 8.63 30.19 32.12
N ALA A 692 8.86 30.13 33.43
CA ALA A 692 8.39 29.04 34.30
C ALA A 692 8.67 27.60 33.80
N GLY A 693 9.77 27.39 33.05
CA GLY A 693 10.13 26.07 32.52
C GLY A 693 9.56 25.75 31.13
N TRP A 694 8.75 26.64 30.54
CA TRP A 694 8.35 26.56 29.15
C TRP A 694 9.55 26.84 28.23
N LYS A 695 9.93 25.86 27.43
CA LYS A 695 11.05 25.97 26.48
C LYS A 695 10.57 26.10 25.05
N ALA A 696 11.27 26.88 24.23
CA ALA A 696 11.05 26.91 22.79
C ALA A 696 11.45 25.56 22.17
N ALA A 697 10.50 24.71 21.86
CA ALA A 697 10.76 23.32 21.48
C ALA A 697 10.94 23.14 19.97
N GLU A 698 10.05 23.74 19.17
CA GLU A 698 10.01 23.55 17.72
C GLU A 698 9.47 24.83 17.06
N TYR A 699 9.98 25.19 15.88
CA TYR A 699 9.47 26.31 15.10
C TYR A 699 9.19 25.86 13.67
N SER A 700 7.97 26.09 13.19
CA SER A 700 7.60 25.84 11.80
C SER A 700 7.70 27.13 10.99
N SER A 701 8.71 27.22 10.11
CA SER A 701 8.86 28.39 9.22
C SER A 701 7.70 28.55 8.24
N THR A 702 7.10 27.44 7.82
CA THR A 702 5.99 27.42 6.86
C THR A 702 4.70 27.96 7.47
N MET A 703 4.43 27.62 8.74
CA MET A 703 3.24 28.11 9.44
C MET A 703 3.49 29.38 10.24
N GLN A 704 4.76 29.80 10.38
CA GLN A 704 5.23 30.84 11.29
C GLN A 704 4.82 30.61 12.75
N LYS A 705 4.63 29.36 13.19
CA LYS A 705 4.19 28.99 14.54
C LYS A 705 5.37 28.52 15.40
N LEU A 706 5.41 28.96 16.67
CA LEU A 706 6.36 28.50 17.68
C LEU A 706 5.67 27.55 18.65
N THR A 707 6.22 26.34 18.82
CA THR A 707 5.74 25.36 19.80
C THR A 707 6.61 25.44 21.06
N LEU A 708 5.98 25.72 22.19
CA LEU A 708 6.59 25.68 23.51
C LEU A 708 6.33 24.31 24.16
N SER A 709 7.28 23.80 24.94
CA SER A 709 7.11 22.57 25.72
C SER A 709 7.45 22.76 27.19
N ARG A 710 6.65 22.16 28.07
CA ARG A 710 6.90 22.06 29.52
C ARG A 710 6.34 20.74 30.02
N ASN A 711 7.19 19.88 30.59
CA ASN A 711 6.79 18.60 31.19
C ASN A 711 5.86 17.74 30.31
N GLY A 712 6.11 17.70 29.00
CA GLY A 712 5.29 16.96 28.03
C GLY A 712 4.04 17.70 27.54
N LYS A 713 3.64 18.82 28.16
CA LYS A 713 2.62 19.72 27.61
C LYS A 713 3.21 20.55 26.47
N LEU A 714 2.44 20.68 25.38
CA LEU A 714 2.81 21.45 24.19
C LEU A 714 1.84 22.60 23.98
N LEU A 715 2.35 23.79 23.67
CA LEU A 715 1.55 24.99 23.44
C LEU A 715 2.04 25.71 22.19
N VAL A 716 1.14 25.95 21.24
CA VAL A 716 1.49 26.50 19.92
C VAL A 716 1.09 27.97 19.87
N VAL A 717 2.07 28.84 19.67
CA VAL A 717 1.90 30.30 19.63
C VAL A 717 2.01 30.79 18.19
N LYS A 718 0.99 31.51 17.72
CA LYS A 718 1.04 32.22 16.43
C LYS A 718 1.60 33.64 16.62
N PRO A 719 2.21 34.23 15.58
CA PRO A 719 2.68 35.61 15.63
C PRO A 719 1.51 36.55 15.91
N GLY A 720 1.66 37.42 16.90
CA GLY A 720 0.63 38.39 17.30
C GLY A 720 -0.52 37.84 18.16
N GLU A 721 -0.62 36.53 18.36
CA GLU A 721 -1.63 35.92 19.25
C GLU A 721 -1.14 35.98 20.70
N MET A 722 -1.99 36.46 21.61
CA MET A 722 -1.74 36.38 23.05
C MET A 722 -2.17 34.99 23.53
N VAL A 723 -1.23 34.28 24.15
CA VAL A 723 -1.46 32.95 24.70
C VAL A 723 -1.05 32.93 26.17
N GLU A 724 -1.94 32.43 27.01
CA GLU A 724 -1.69 32.24 28.43
C GLU A 724 -0.68 31.10 28.66
N LEU A 725 0.28 31.33 29.56
CA LEU A 725 1.26 30.35 30.00
C LEU A 725 0.90 29.89 31.42
N PRO A 726 0.29 28.70 31.56
CA PRO A 726 -0.07 28.17 32.87
C PRO A 726 1.17 28.00 33.74
N GLU A 727 1.15 28.65 34.91
CA GLU A 727 2.07 28.40 36.01
C GLU A 727 1.48 27.30 36.89
N ASP A 728 1.46 26.06 36.39
CA ASP A 728 1.14 24.94 37.28
C ASP A 728 2.20 24.93 38.39
N VAL A 729 1.75 25.11 39.63
CA VAL A 729 2.56 24.97 40.84
C VAL A 729 3.05 23.54 40.85
N ALA A 730 4.37 23.35 41.03
CA ALA A 730 4.95 22.02 41.06
C ALA A 730 4.29 21.20 42.17
N ASP A 731 3.60 20.12 41.79
CA ASP A 731 3.33 18.98 42.67
C ASP A 731 4.64 18.19 42.92
#